data_AF-A0AAU3BSS3-F1
#
_entry.id   AF-A0AAU3BSS3-F1
#
_cell.length_a   1.000
_cell.length_b   1.000
_cell.length_c   1.000
_cell.angle_alpha   90.00
_cell.angle_beta   90.00
_cell.angle_gamma   90.00
#
_symmetry.space_group_name_H-M   'P 1'
#
loop_
_entity.id
_entity.type
_entity.pdbx_description
1 polymer ?
#
loop_
_entity_poly.entity_id
_entity_poly.type
_entity_poly.pdbx_seq_one_letter_code
_entity_poly.pdbx_strand_id
1 'polypeptide(L)'
;MNIEDVAYCEIHPTLGVARVGDSPAEFFVGPEAPGVAVHPPGGFKDSEGRVKRQAARFRLYAYDKDHNVLGEVTAAQAQVRWTVELANAKADWYRFNGRFNQSDQPANRRNAPIDPADPQARAGLVIKPGPRSVGGPNMNGAGPRFDTGTFLGTPVALGELRTDEAGRLLVLGGHGRSESVKRHNPLVHYANNDFWFDDTSDGPVTATVTVDGGRAVPVTPAWVIVGPPDFAPDVTNLVTLYDVAREVAEQADWLPAAEDVTFSRDILPLLERICGYRWVNGNALRGHGKGARGDFVDKERLARLASNATEDASFRNEVFTRLRTPGAQDVTQANYTFMPQLAGDGGDPFEGNPRRWMTLLAGQYERMRRWAAGDFVADSTSGPQPVRLADLPLAEQPHALVRAALEACVGGPFFPGIEMTFIADDPATWSGPFRLRDGLTPGDVTKYMAVPWQADFYECNTHWWPAQRPDDVLPEQEYQRLIQSAATAAGELPEHEVRRQPWARGVGLQVVYKPELDRLPGESDSNYDARVNRLWQRARDHAGDNDLVDKWSTLGFVVARAGTTGETVLVETERADQVGLSDREWFYVLQHPERYPEQAKAAKAYAKAVLDRAESEQHNNPMLPLTLRPFRYSREALESRLDLIYAGLSMDAEQADDGLALYSRKSVIERLRQLAPFNLLDGAWLRNVTPAGPTNEVHALLFAIWVDEMGNGNPALNHANLYSDLLHSVGVYLPPVDSYAFAMLPEMLDSAYTVAAFELAISQHSQEYLPELLGMTLNLEWEVLALKPTVKLMEYHGIDPQFYTMHIGIDNAAEGHGAKARDAVVQYLEEIYNEGGDAAVQHHWQRIWNGYVAFANTGTLGNDLAELLFNPPSPEARLIDLIVRKAPYASRNHGAKLLGGTRLNDWFLDPSGLLQELQDSGLIKPGDPENSPFFELTAFTGPMYKVFTDAELDLWRLWTRSLTAPPPPPALTPLDAMTKLVEFLRARQAGNPAHTNAVITGPDPADPTRTRTGPVAWWFTQPTGALLAAIAHPDNRLVQPGRPEASPFVTDLIAPTNAMGRAFDVVVPGTTHTGREITVAWIGAGCPLPDLKPPQARVLLSSVVPLDGATAGAEGVSLPTIHGMGAVH
;
A
#
# COMPACT_ATOMS: atom_id res chain seq x y z
N MET A 1 42.44 -32.37 18.32
CA MET A 1 41.35 -33.13 18.94
C MET A 1 41.65 -34.62 18.86
N ASN A 2 41.60 -35.33 19.99
CA ASN A 2 41.57 -36.79 20.01
C ASN A 2 40.11 -37.22 20.15
N ILE A 3 39.63 -38.07 19.24
CA ILE A 3 38.20 -38.37 19.13
C ILE A 3 37.69 -39.19 20.33
N GLU A 4 38.57 -39.95 20.99
CA GLU A 4 38.24 -40.75 22.18
C GLU A 4 37.90 -39.90 23.42
N ASP A 5 38.39 -38.65 23.46
CA ASP A 5 38.13 -37.74 24.57
C ASP A 5 36.78 -37.01 24.42
N VAL A 6 36.09 -37.21 23.29
CA VAL A 6 34.78 -36.59 23.00
C VAL A 6 33.67 -37.28 23.80
N ALA A 7 33.12 -36.55 24.76
CA ALA A 7 31.98 -36.97 25.56
C ALA A 7 30.65 -36.71 24.84
N TYR A 8 30.50 -35.53 24.23
CA TYR A 8 29.32 -35.14 23.46
C TYR A 8 29.67 -34.06 22.43
N CYS A 9 28.75 -33.78 21.51
CA CYS A 9 28.84 -32.67 20.57
C CYS A 9 27.67 -31.71 20.73
N GLU A 10 27.86 -30.46 20.33
CA GLU A 10 26.78 -29.48 20.22
C GLU A 10 26.74 -28.87 18.82
N ILE A 11 25.53 -28.60 18.35
CA ILE A 11 25.30 -27.88 17.09
C ILE A 11 25.38 -26.37 17.36
N HIS A 12 26.17 -25.67 16.54
CA HIS A 12 26.36 -24.22 16.60
C HIS A 12 26.19 -23.58 15.20
N PRO A 13 25.56 -22.39 15.09
CA PRO A 13 24.91 -21.64 16.18
C PRO A 13 23.74 -22.44 16.77
N THR A 14 23.44 -22.21 18.05
CA THR A 14 22.31 -22.83 18.77
C THR A 14 20.97 -22.41 18.19
N LEU A 15 20.92 -21.20 17.62
CA LEU A 15 19.82 -20.64 16.84
C LEU A 15 20.39 -20.02 15.56
N GLY A 16 20.20 -20.70 14.43
CA GLY A 16 20.66 -20.21 13.12
C GLY A 16 19.62 -19.37 12.40
N VAL A 17 20.08 -18.43 11.57
CA VAL A 17 19.23 -17.49 10.83
C VAL A 17 19.49 -17.62 9.33
N ALA A 18 18.49 -18.16 8.63
CA ALA A 18 18.41 -18.17 7.18
C ALA A 18 17.43 -17.07 6.73
N ARG A 19 17.54 -16.62 5.47
CA ARG A 19 16.65 -15.60 4.91
C ARG A 19 16.18 -15.99 3.51
N VAL A 20 14.92 -15.69 3.22
CA VAL A 20 14.30 -15.94 1.91
C VAL A 20 14.97 -15.14 0.78
N GLY A 21 14.84 -15.60 -0.46
CA GLY A 21 15.44 -15.00 -1.66
C GLY A 21 14.88 -15.64 -2.92
N ASP A 22 14.49 -14.86 -3.92
CA ASP A 22 13.84 -15.34 -5.14
C ASP A 22 14.82 -15.88 -6.20
N SER A 23 16.14 -15.81 -5.96
CA SER A 23 17.11 -16.48 -6.83
C SER A 23 16.95 -18.01 -6.76
N PRO A 24 16.76 -18.68 -7.91
CA PRO A 24 16.49 -20.12 -7.93
C PRO A 24 17.71 -20.95 -7.51
N ALA A 25 18.92 -20.46 -7.78
CA ALA A 25 20.15 -21.24 -7.63
C ALA A 25 21.19 -20.59 -6.71
N GLU A 26 21.30 -19.26 -6.70
CA GLU A 26 22.37 -18.56 -5.99
C GLU A 26 21.99 -18.27 -4.53
N PHE A 27 22.99 -18.34 -3.66
CA PHE A 27 22.86 -18.12 -2.22
C PHE A 27 24.21 -17.69 -1.64
N PHE A 28 24.19 -17.21 -0.40
CA PHE A 28 25.40 -16.93 0.38
C PHE A 28 25.23 -17.41 1.82
N VAL A 29 26.32 -17.53 2.58
CA VAL A 29 26.28 -17.91 4.00
C VAL A 29 26.15 -16.65 4.85
N GLY A 30 25.26 -16.67 5.85
CA GLY A 30 25.09 -15.56 6.79
C GLY A 30 26.31 -15.31 7.69
N PRO A 31 26.24 -14.32 8.61
CA PRO A 31 27.36 -13.95 9.46
C PRO A 31 27.84 -15.11 10.34
N GLU A 32 29.16 -15.29 10.45
CA GLU A 32 29.79 -16.33 11.28
C GLU A 32 30.80 -15.77 12.29
N ALA A 33 30.96 -14.45 12.34
CA ALA A 33 31.82 -13.76 13.29
C ALA A 33 31.12 -12.49 13.79
N PRO A 34 31.14 -12.21 15.10
CA PRO A 34 30.54 -10.99 15.66
C PRO A 34 31.10 -9.72 15.05
N GLY A 35 30.23 -8.75 14.77
CA GLY A 35 30.61 -7.46 14.18
C GLY A 35 31.10 -7.51 12.73
N VAL A 36 30.97 -8.65 12.03
CA VAL A 36 31.31 -8.78 10.60
C VAL A 36 30.03 -8.81 9.76
N ALA A 37 29.78 -7.74 9.00
CA ALA A 37 28.74 -7.74 7.98
C ALA A 37 29.11 -8.67 6.82
N VAL A 38 28.10 -9.26 6.18
CA VAL A 38 28.31 -10.19 5.06
C VAL A 38 28.25 -9.43 3.75
N HIS A 39 29.27 -9.57 2.91
CA HIS A 39 29.28 -9.06 1.54
C HIS A 39 29.48 -10.22 0.56
N PRO A 40 28.39 -10.79 0.01
CA PRO A 40 28.50 -11.91 -0.91
C PRO A 40 29.23 -11.53 -2.21
N PRO A 41 30.10 -12.41 -2.74
CA PRO A 41 30.69 -12.19 -4.06
C PRO A 41 29.62 -11.95 -5.13
N GLY A 42 29.81 -10.88 -5.90
CA GLY A 42 28.85 -10.48 -6.94
C GLY A 42 27.56 -9.85 -6.43
N GLY A 43 27.49 -9.44 -5.15
CA GLY A 43 26.33 -8.74 -4.59
C GLY A 43 25.26 -9.67 -4.01
N PHE A 44 24.24 -9.08 -3.39
CA PHE A 44 23.10 -9.77 -2.78
C PHE A 44 22.09 -10.27 -3.80
N LYS A 45 22.19 -9.83 -5.06
CA LYS A 45 21.34 -10.27 -6.16
C LYS A 45 22.12 -11.04 -7.21
N ASP A 46 21.43 -11.91 -7.94
CA ASP A 46 21.98 -12.58 -9.11
C ASP A 46 21.99 -11.67 -10.34
N SER A 47 22.51 -12.16 -11.47
CA SER A 47 22.63 -11.39 -12.70
C SER A 47 21.29 -10.95 -13.31
N GLU A 48 20.18 -11.54 -12.88
CA GLU A 48 18.82 -11.18 -13.32
C GLU A 48 18.14 -10.23 -12.32
N GLY A 49 18.84 -9.80 -11.26
CA GLY A 49 18.32 -8.89 -10.25
C GLY A 49 17.42 -9.56 -9.21
N ARG A 50 17.49 -10.88 -9.05
CA ARG A 50 16.78 -11.61 -7.98
C ARG A 50 17.65 -11.74 -6.73
N VAL A 51 17.04 -11.63 -5.56
CA VAL A 51 17.70 -11.73 -4.24
C VAL A 51 18.22 -13.15 -4.00
N LYS A 52 19.51 -13.27 -3.70
CA LYS A 52 20.15 -14.51 -3.26
C LYS A 52 19.64 -14.90 -1.88
N ARG A 53 19.38 -16.19 -1.67
CA ARG A 53 19.01 -16.71 -0.34
C ARG A 53 20.18 -16.61 0.63
N GLN A 54 19.91 -16.29 1.90
CA GLN A 54 20.91 -16.42 2.96
C GLN A 54 20.78 -17.80 3.61
N ALA A 55 21.85 -18.58 3.56
CA ALA A 55 21.95 -19.88 4.22
C ALA A 55 22.45 -19.74 5.66
N ALA A 56 21.80 -20.44 6.59
CA ALA A 56 22.35 -20.69 7.91
C ALA A 56 23.33 -21.87 7.85
N ARG A 57 24.61 -21.63 8.18
CA ARG A 57 25.61 -22.70 8.27
C ARG A 57 25.72 -23.23 9.71
N PHE A 58 25.50 -24.53 9.89
CA PHE A 58 25.64 -25.20 11.17
C PHE A 58 26.89 -26.09 11.21
N ARG A 59 27.53 -26.08 12.39
CA ARG A 59 28.77 -26.78 12.71
C ARG A 59 28.58 -27.63 13.96
N LEU A 60 29.37 -28.69 14.09
CA LEU A 60 29.42 -29.52 15.30
C LEU A 60 30.70 -29.21 16.06
N TYR A 61 30.59 -28.85 17.34
CA TYR A 61 31.75 -28.75 18.22
C TYR A 61 31.73 -29.89 19.23
N ALA A 62 32.87 -30.55 19.41
CA ALA A 62 33.06 -31.61 20.39
C ALA A 62 33.49 -31.05 21.75
N TYR A 63 32.96 -31.68 22.80
CA TYR A 63 33.23 -31.32 24.19
C TYR A 63 33.73 -32.54 24.96
N ASP A 64 34.63 -32.31 25.92
CA ASP A 64 34.98 -33.32 26.91
C ASP A 64 33.95 -33.37 28.06
N LYS A 65 34.19 -34.25 29.04
CA LYS A 65 33.34 -34.42 30.22
C LYS A 65 33.32 -33.19 31.15
N ASP A 66 34.31 -32.30 31.02
CA ASP A 66 34.49 -31.11 31.83
C ASP A 66 33.99 -29.85 31.07
N HIS A 67 33.27 -30.06 29.95
CA HIS A 67 32.69 -29.03 29.08
C HIS A 67 33.71 -28.15 28.34
N ASN A 68 34.95 -28.60 28.17
CA ASN A 68 35.93 -27.88 27.36
C ASN A 68 35.73 -28.18 25.87
N VAL A 69 35.85 -27.14 25.04
CA VAL A 69 35.78 -27.27 23.57
C VAL A 69 37.04 -27.96 23.04
N LEU A 70 36.88 -29.13 22.42
CA LEU A 70 37.97 -29.92 21.85
C LEU A 70 38.27 -29.60 20.38
N GLY A 71 37.27 -29.09 19.66
CA GLY A 71 37.38 -28.73 18.23
C GLY A 71 36.08 -28.94 17.45
N GLU A 72 36.06 -28.46 16.21
CA GLU A 72 35.00 -28.74 15.24
C GLU A 72 35.08 -30.21 14.76
N VAL A 73 33.94 -30.89 14.69
CA VAL A 73 33.77 -32.22 14.09
C VAL A 73 33.26 -32.07 12.66
N THR A 74 34.01 -32.59 11.69
CA THR A 74 33.67 -32.56 10.26
C THR A 74 33.57 -33.97 9.69
N ALA A 75 33.18 -34.07 8.41
CA ALA A 75 33.17 -35.34 7.68
C ALA A 75 34.54 -36.04 7.62
N ALA A 76 35.64 -35.33 7.92
CA ALA A 76 36.97 -35.92 8.00
C ALA A 76 37.22 -36.72 9.29
N GLN A 77 36.47 -36.47 10.37
CA GLN A 77 36.65 -37.14 11.67
C GLN A 77 35.50 -38.08 12.03
N ALA A 78 34.31 -37.90 11.45
CA ALA A 78 33.14 -38.68 11.80
C ALA A 78 32.15 -38.79 10.62
N GLN A 79 31.34 -39.84 10.63
CA GLN A 79 30.12 -39.88 9.83
C GLN A 79 29.07 -38.98 10.47
N VAL A 80 28.76 -37.87 9.79
CA VAL A 80 27.74 -36.90 10.22
C VAL A 80 26.52 -37.00 9.31
N ARG A 81 25.35 -37.17 9.92
CA ARG A 81 24.05 -37.05 9.24
C ARG A 81 23.22 -36.01 9.97
N TRP A 82 22.88 -34.95 9.27
CA TRP A 82 22.01 -33.87 9.72
C TRP A 82 20.55 -34.20 9.44
N THR A 83 19.64 -33.77 10.31
CA THR A 83 18.19 -33.81 10.08
C THR A 83 17.56 -32.51 10.55
N VAL A 84 16.79 -31.89 9.67
CA VAL A 84 16.06 -30.64 9.91
C VAL A 84 14.59 -30.86 9.60
N GLU A 85 13.70 -30.31 10.42
CA GLU A 85 12.26 -30.27 10.15
C GLU A 85 11.82 -28.81 10.17
N LEU A 86 11.28 -28.30 9.06
CA LEU A 86 10.74 -26.94 8.96
C LEU A 86 9.21 -26.98 8.92
N ALA A 87 8.57 -25.97 9.52
CA ALA A 87 7.16 -25.70 9.27
C ALA A 87 6.84 -24.21 9.34
N ASN A 88 5.72 -23.83 8.73
CA ASN A 88 5.07 -22.53 8.89
C ASN A 88 3.69 -22.75 9.51
N ALA A 89 3.46 -22.21 10.70
CA ALA A 89 2.20 -22.32 11.42
C ALA A 89 1.47 -20.97 11.60
N LYS A 90 1.89 -19.93 10.87
CA LYS A 90 1.34 -18.56 11.04
C LYS A 90 -0.15 -18.49 10.81
N ALA A 91 -0.64 -19.17 9.77
CA ALA A 91 -2.05 -19.14 9.37
C ALA A 91 -2.96 -19.96 10.31
N ASP A 92 -2.41 -20.96 11.01
CA ASP A 92 -3.15 -21.72 12.04
C ASP A 92 -3.26 -20.95 13.37
N TRP A 93 -2.36 -20.00 13.61
CA TRP A 93 -2.21 -19.34 14.90
C TRP A 93 -3.25 -18.23 15.17
N TYR A 94 -3.10 -17.57 16.32
CA TYR A 94 -3.93 -16.45 16.73
C TYR A 94 -3.56 -15.16 15.99
N ARG A 95 -4.53 -14.26 15.87
CA ARG A 95 -4.31 -12.93 15.34
C ARG A 95 -3.35 -12.16 16.25
N PHE A 96 -2.39 -11.48 15.63
CA PHE A 96 -1.47 -10.59 16.33
C PHE A 96 -2.10 -9.19 16.45
N ASN A 97 -2.42 -8.77 17.68
CA ASN A 97 -3.01 -7.45 17.98
C ASN A 97 -2.07 -6.57 18.83
N GLY A 98 -0.77 -6.87 18.79
CA GLY A 98 0.22 -6.33 19.71
C GLY A 98 0.45 -7.22 20.93
N ARG A 99 1.65 -7.15 21.50
CA ARG A 99 2.05 -7.96 22.67
C ARG A 99 1.09 -7.83 23.85
N PHE A 100 0.54 -6.64 24.08
CA PHE A 100 -0.34 -6.37 25.22
C PHE A 100 -1.82 -6.73 24.98
N ASN A 101 -2.19 -7.17 23.78
CA ASN A 101 -3.57 -7.49 23.41
C ASN A 101 -3.72 -8.92 22.84
N GLN A 102 -2.86 -9.85 23.29
CA GLN A 102 -2.93 -11.25 22.89
C GLN A 102 -4.18 -11.93 23.46
N SER A 103 -4.78 -12.84 22.69
CA SER A 103 -5.94 -13.63 23.11
C SER A 103 -5.88 -15.03 22.52
N ASP A 104 -6.07 -16.03 23.37
CA ASP A 104 -6.13 -17.45 23.03
C ASP A 104 -7.55 -17.95 22.76
N GLN A 105 -8.54 -17.05 22.77
CA GLN A 105 -9.93 -17.36 22.49
C GLN A 105 -10.06 -17.93 21.07
N PRO A 106 -10.82 -19.02 20.85
CA PRO A 106 -11.00 -19.62 19.52
C PRO A 106 -11.42 -18.61 18.43
N ALA A 107 -12.24 -17.61 18.78
CA ALA A 107 -12.69 -16.56 17.87
C ALA A 107 -11.57 -15.58 17.42
N ASN A 108 -10.44 -15.55 18.14
CA ASN A 108 -9.26 -14.74 17.78
C ASN A 108 -8.28 -15.49 16.88
N ARG A 109 -8.58 -16.72 16.43
CA ARG A 109 -7.73 -17.43 15.47
C ARG A 109 -7.73 -16.73 14.11
N ARG A 110 -6.57 -16.76 13.43
CA ARG A 110 -6.49 -16.52 11.99
C ARG A 110 -7.24 -17.63 11.26
N ASN A 111 -7.70 -17.32 10.04
CA ASN A 111 -8.60 -18.15 9.26
C ASN A 111 -9.88 -18.47 10.04
N ALA A 112 -10.52 -17.42 10.57
CA ALA A 112 -11.75 -17.53 11.36
C ALA A 112 -12.91 -18.26 10.63
N PRO A 113 -13.03 -18.22 9.28
CA PRO A 113 -14.03 -19.01 8.59
C PRO A 113 -13.79 -20.53 8.60
N ILE A 114 -12.61 -21.01 9.03
CA ILE A 114 -12.34 -22.44 9.26
C ILE A 114 -12.61 -22.76 10.73
N ASP A 115 -13.52 -23.70 10.97
CA ASP A 115 -14.01 -24.03 12.31
C ASP A 115 -12.84 -24.31 13.27
N PRO A 116 -12.69 -23.52 14.36
CA PRO A 116 -11.64 -23.75 15.35
C PRO A 116 -11.77 -25.11 16.07
N ALA A 117 -12.95 -25.72 16.06
CA ALA A 117 -13.21 -27.02 16.65
C ALA A 117 -12.93 -28.21 15.72
N ASP A 118 -12.50 -27.99 14.47
CA ASP A 118 -12.12 -29.04 13.51
C ASP A 118 -10.58 -29.12 13.36
N PRO A 119 -9.90 -30.02 14.10
CA PRO A 119 -8.44 -30.13 14.04
C PRO A 119 -7.94 -30.59 12.67
N GLN A 120 -8.74 -31.34 11.90
CA GLN A 120 -8.33 -31.84 10.60
C GLN A 120 -8.35 -30.71 9.57
N ALA A 121 -9.38 -29.87 9.59
CA ALA A 121 -9.44 -28.68 8.74
C ALA A 121 -8.31 -27.69 9.10
N ARG A 122 -8.05 -27.48 10.39
CA ARG A 122 -6.98 -26.60 10.87
C ARG A 122 -5.57 -27.12 10.56
N ALA A 123 -5.35 -28.42 10.56
CA ALA A 123 -4.07 -29.00 10.14
C ALA A 123 -3.69 -28.60 8.70
N GLY A 124 -4.67 -28.32 7.83
CA GLY A 124 -4.46 -27.80 6.48
C GLY A 124 -3.92 -26.36 6.42
N LEU A 125 -3.88 -25.64 7.55
CA LEU A 125 -3.32 -24.29 7.66
C LEU A 125 -1.84 -24.26 8.03
N VAL A 126 -1.26 -25.42 8.40
CA VAL A 126 0.16 -25.54 8.75
C VAL A 126 0.92 -26.14 7.58
N ILE A 127 1.89 -25.41 7.04
CA ILE A 127 2.77 -25.93 5.99
C ILE A 127 3.83 -26.79 6.66
N LYS A 128 3.70 -28.12 6.54
CA LYS A 128 4.60 -29.07 7.21
C LYS A 128 5.07 -30.18 6.25
N PRO A 129 6.17 -29.98 5.52
CA PRO A 129 6.77 -30.98 4.62
C PRO A 129 7.40 -32.19 5.35
N GLY A 130 7.57 -32.11 6.67
CA GLY A 130 8.24 -33.12 7.49
C GLY A 130 9.77 -33.06 7.43
N PRO A 131 10.47 -33.91 8.19
CA PRO A 131 11.92 -33.85 8.31
C PRO A 131 12.63 -34.21 6.99
N ARG A 132 13.81 -33.62 6.79
CA ARG A 132 14.75 -33.95 5.72
C ARG A 132 16.14 -34.18 6.31
N SER A 133 16.88 -35.12 5.72
CA SER A 133 18.23 -35.45 6.18
C SER A 133 19.26 -35.35 5.07
N VAL A 134 20.47 -34.95 5.44
CA VAL A 134 21.62 -34.87 4.53
C VAL A 134 22.89 -35.28 5.26
N GLY A 135 23.85 -35.86 4.55
CA GLY A 135 25.12 -36.28 5.14
C GLY A 135 26.18 -36.50 4.06
N GLY A 136 27.44 -36.43 4.47
CA GLY A 136 28.59 -36.42 3.56
C GLY A 136 28.94 -35.01 3.05
N PRO A 137 30.15 -34.84 2.47
CA PRO A 137 30.61 -33.55 1.95
C PRO A 137 29.99 -33.22 0.58
N ASN A 138 29.88 -31.93 0.28
CA ASN A 138 29.48 -31.38 -1.04
C ASN A 138 28.12 -31.88 -1.57
N MET A 139 27.13 -32.08 -0.69
CA MET A 139 25.78 -32.45 -1.11
C MET A 139 25.02 -31.20 -1.56
N ASN A 140 24.80 -31.05 -2.87
CA ASN A 140 24.32 -29.82 -3.52
C ASN A 140 22.83 -29.83 -3.91
N GLY A 141 21.93 -30.33 -3.04
CA GLY A 141 20.47 -30.09 -3.20
C GLY A 141 19.73 -31.01 -4.18
N ALA A 142 20.36 -32.10 -4.65
CA ALA A 142 19.70 -33.13 -5.48
C ALA A 142 18.79 -34.10 -4.69
N GLY A 143 18.58 -33.90 -3.38
CA GLY A 143 17.83 -34.85 -2.53
C GLY A 143 16.90 -34.22 -1.47
N PRO A 144 17.41 -33.50 -0.46
CA PRO A 144 16.59 -33.09 0.70
C PRO A 144 15.94 -31.71 0.51
N ARG A 145 14.82 -31.65 -0.22
CA ARG A 145 14.00 -30.44 -0.40
C ARG A 145 12.72 -30.48 0.43
N PHE A 146 12.30 -29.34 0.95
CA PHE A 146 11.06 -29.16 1.72
C PHE A 146 9.89 -28.77 0.81
N ASP A 147 9.70 -29.48 -0.31
CA ASP A 147 8.77 -29.18 -1.41
C ASP A 147 7.44 -29.96 -1.36
N THR A 148 7.24 -30.78 -0.33
CA THR A 148 6.01 -31.56 -0.12
C THR A 148 5.02 -30.90 0.83
N GLY A 149 5.31 -29.69 1.31
CA GLY A 149 4.41 -28.93 2.17
C GLY A 149 3.22 -28.41 1.38
N THR A 150 2.07 -28.31 2.02
CA THR A 150 0.88 -27.70 1.40
C THR A 150 0.19 -26.74 2.36
N PHE A 151 -0.45 -25.72 1.80
CA PHE A 151 -1.38 -24.83 2.50
C PHE A 151 -2.74 -24.96 1.82
N LEU A 152 -3.73 -25.54 2.52
CA LEU A 152 -5.08 -25.80 2.01
C LEU A 152 -5.06 -26.50 0.63
N GLY A 153 -4.14 -27.44 0.43
CA GLY A 153 -3.95 -28.20 -0.82
C GLY A 153 -3.02 -27.54 -1.85
N THR A 154 -2.63 -26.28 -1.66
CA THR A 154 -1.69 -25.56 -2.54
C THR A 154 -0.25 -25.93 -2.15
N PRO A 155 0.61 -26.41 -3.09
CA PRO A 155 2.01 -26.72 -2.79
C PRO A 155 2.82 -25.48 -2.39
N VAL A 156 3.57 -25.60 -1.30
CA VAL A 156 4.48 -24.56 -0.79
C VAL A 156 5.80 -25.19 -0.37
N ALA A 157 6.90 -24.72 -0.96
CA ALA A 157 8.24 -25.16 -0.62
C ALA A 157 8.84 -24.28 0.47
N LEU A 158 9.37 -24.88 1.54
CA LEU A 158 9.97 -24.13 2.67
C LEU A 158 11.51 -24.03 2.61
N GLY A 159 12.14 -24.61 1.58
CA GLY A 159 13.58 -24.53 1.36
C GLY A 159 14.25 -25.86 1.06
N GLU A 160 15.55 -25.95 1.34
CA GLU A 160 16.38 -27.13 1.05
C GLU A 160 17.60 -27.26 1.96
N LEU A 161 18.15 -28.48 2.07
CA LEU A 161 19.39 -28.76 2.79
C LEU A 161 20.55 -29.02 1.83
N ARG A 162 21.74 -28.50 2.19
CA ARG A 162 23.00 -28.80 1.51
C ARG A 162 24.11 -29.08 2.53
N THR A 163 25.23 -29.61 2.06
CA THR A 163 26.47 -29.61 2.84
C THR A 163 27.64 -29.00 2.08
N ASP A 164 28.52 -28.32 2.80
CA ASP A 164 29.79 -27.86 2.25
C ASP A 164 30.82 -29.00 2.15
N GLU A 165 32.03 -28.68 1.70
CA GLU A 165 33.13 -29.61 1.52
C GLU A 165 33.60 -30.32 2.80
N ALA A 166 33.34 -29.71 3.97
CA ALA A 166 33.64 -30.29 5.27
C ALA A 166 32.45 -31.10 5.84
N GLY A 167 31.31 -31.15 5.13
CA GLY A 167 30.09 -31.78 5.62
C GLY A 167 29.31 -30.92 6.62
N ARG A 168 29.59 -29.62 6.70
CA ARG A 168 28.79 -28.67 7.50
C ARG A 168 27.44 -28.49 6.86
N LEU A 169 26.39 -28.38 7.67
CA LEU A 169 25.03 -28.21 7.17
C LEU A 169 24.82 -26.77 6.69
N LEU A 170 24.19 -26.63 5.53
CA LEU A 170 23.61 -25.38 5.04
C LEU A 170 22.10 -25.56 4.98
N VAL A 171 21.37 -24.72 5.72
CA VAL A 171 19.91 -24.63 5.63
C VAL A 171 19.56 -23.40 4.81
N LEU A 172 18.91 -23.61 3.66
CA LEU A 172 18.38 -22.54 2.83
C LEU A 172 16.86 -22.49 3.02
N GLY A 173 16.32 -21.29 3.21
CA GLY A 173 14.89 -21.05 3.33
C GLY A 173 14.12 -21.11 2.00
N GLY A 174 12.85 -20.69 2.06
CA GLY A 174 11.99 -20.49 0.91
C GLY A 174 12.47 -19.41 -0.07
N HIS A 175 11.65 -19.15 -1.09
CA HIS A 175 11.92 -18.21 -2.16
C HIS A 175 11.24 -16.84 -1.98
N GLY A 176 10.62 -16.59 -0.83
CA GLY A 176 9.91 -15.35 -0.53
C GLY A 176 8.51 -15.30 -1.15
N ARG A 177 7.93 -16.47 -1.48
CA ARG A 177 6.61 -16.59 -2.09
C ARG A 177 5.52 -16.43 -1.05
N SER A 178 4.58 -15.52 -1.32
CA SER A 178 3.38 -15.27 -0.52
C SER A 178 2.17 -15.14 -1.43
N GLU A 179 1.10 -15.87 -1.15
CA GLU A 179 -0.10 -15.87 -2.00
C GLU A 179 -1.36 -16.15 -1.17
N SER A 180 -2.53 -15.82 -1.74
CA SER A 180 -3.80 -16.30 -1.22
C SER A 180 -4.32 -17.49 -2.02
N VAL A 181 -4.89 -18.48 -1.32
CA VAL A 181 -5.65 -19.56 -1.96
C VAL A 181 -7.07 -19.13 -2.37
N LYS A 182 -7.48 -17.92 -1.95
CA LYS A 182 -8.73 -17.32 -2.40
C LYS A 182 -8.45 -16.31 -3.50
N ARG A 183 -9.24 -16.43 -4.57
CA ARG A 183 -9.27 -15.48 -5.67
C ARG A 183 -9.77 -14.11 -5.19
N HIS A 184 -9.18 -13.03 -5.68
CA HIS A 184 -9.54 -11.64 -5.34
C HIS A 184 -9.61 -11.36 -3.83
N ASN A 185 -8.64 -11.90 -3.09
CA ASN A 185 -8.52 -11.73 -1.65
C ASN A 185 -7.31 -10.83 -1.32
N PRO A 186 -7.38 -9.52 -1.59
CA PRO A 186 -6.26 -8.61 -1.35
C PRO A 186 -5.93 -8.53 0.14
N LEU A 187 -4.69 -8.16 0.44
CA LEU A 187 -4.26 -7.81 1.78
C LEU A 187 -5.00 -6.56 2.23
N VAL A 188 -5.52 -6.59 3.45
CA VAL A 188 -6.30 -5.50 4.05
C VAL A 188 -5.93 -5.25 5.52
N HIS A 189 -4.79 -5.78 5.94
CA HIS A 189 -4.25 -5.68 7.29
C HIS A 189 -2.77 -6.10 7.29
N TYR A 190 -1.91 -5.40 8.01
CA TYR A 190 -0.47 -5.68 8.05
C TYR A 190 -0.10 -7.12 8.52
N ALA A 191 -0.72 -7.64 9.59
CA ALA A 191 -0.35 -8.96 10.15
C ALA A 191 -1.34 -10.13 9.95
N ASN A 192 -2.63 -9.88 9.72
CA ASN A 192 -3.69 -10.88 9.94
C ASN A 192 -4.59 -11.05 8.71
N ASN A 193 -4.11 -11.80 7.71
CA ASN A 193 -4.83 -12.00 6.46
C ASN A 193 -5.27 -13.47 6.33
N ASP A 194 -6.58 -13.69 6.33
CA ASP A 194 -7.15 -15.03 6.17
C ASP A 194 -6.91 -15.56 4.75
N PHE A 195 -6.69 -16.86 4.62
CA PHE A 195 -6.40 -17.61 3.38
C PHE A 195 -5.08 -17.23 2.69
N TRP A 196 -4.23 -16.46 3.35
CA TRP A 196 -2.87 -16.18 2.91
C TRP A 196 -1.85 -17.12 3.56
N PHE A 197 -0.78 -17.40 2.82
CA PHE A 197 0.41 -18.06 3.32
C PHE A 197 1.67 -17.33 2.87
N ASP A 198 2.79 -17.65 3.51
CA ASP A 198 4.13 -17.33 3.03
C ASP A 198 5.07 -18.54 3.24
N ASP A 199 6.29 -18.45 2.74
CA ASP A 199 7.29 -19.53 2.80
C ASP A 199 8.44 -19.29 3.80
N THR A 200 8.24 -18.37 4.74
CA THR A 200 9.07 -18.32 5.96
C THR A 200 8.78 -19.54 6.83
N SER A 201 9.69 -19.89 7.74
CA SER A 201 9.52 -21.08 8.58
C SER A 201 10.51 -21.10 9.74
N ASP A 202 10.32 -22.05 10.65
CA ASP A 202 11.33 -22.39 11.65
C ASP A 202 11.25 -23.87 12.03
N GLY A 203 12.30 -24.38 12.66
CA GLY A 203 12.26 -25.70 13.26
C GLY A 203 13.59 -26.26 13.75
N PRO A 204 13.57 -27.49 14.32
CA PRO A 204 14.73 -28.09 14.96
C PRO A 204 15.78 -28.56 13.94
N VAL A 205 17.05 -28.42 14.36
CA VAL A 205 18.23 -28.94 13.67
C VAL A 205 18.89 -29.98 14.57
N THR A 206 19.01 -31.20 14.08
CA THR A 206 19.58 -32.35 14.80
C THR A 206 20.66 -33.01 13.97
N ALA A 207 21.54 -33.78 14.61
CA ALA A 207 22.53 -34.58 13.91
C ALA A 207 22.80 -35.89 14.64
N THR A 208 23.17 -36.91 13.88
CA THR A 208 23.79 -38.13 14.40
C THR A 208 25.26 -38.12 14.03
N VAL A 209 26.13 -38.34 15.01
CA VAL A 209 27.59 -38.41 14.84
C VAL A 209 28.05 -39.81 15.20
N THR A 210 28.73 -40.47 14.26
CA THR A 210 29.35 -41.78 14.48
C THR A 210 30.83 -41.70 14.15
N VAL A 211 31.68 -42.02 15.12
CA VAL A 211 33.14 -41.99 14.98
C VAL A 211 33.68 -43.39 14.64
N ASP A 212 34.97 -43.48 14.35
CA ASP A 212 35.64 -44.75 14.02
C ASP A 212 35.36 -45.84 15.06
N GLY A 213 35.15 -47.08 14.58
CA GLY A 213 34.71 -48.19 15.43
C GLY A 213 33.20 -48.24 15.71
N GLY A 214 32.41 -47.30 15.17
CA GLY A 214 30.95 -47.32 15.23
C GLY A 214 30.35 -46.72 16.51
N ARG A 215 31.15 -46.00 17.31
CA ARG A 215 30.68 -45.35 18.53
C ARG A 215 29.81 -44.14 18.17
N ALA A 216 28.57 -44.15 18.65
CA ALA A 216 27.67 -42.99 18.56
C ALA A 216 28.06 -41.93 19.62
N VAL A 217 28.12 -40.67 19.19
CA VAL A 217 28.38 -39.53 20.08
C VAL A 217 27.06 -38.79 20.32
N PRO A 218 26.65 -38.52 21.58
CA PRO A 218 25.48 -37.70 21.87
C PRO A 218 25.62 -36.30 21.27
N VAL A 219 24.53 -35.78 20.70
CA VAL A 219 24.50 -34.44 20.08
C VAL A 219 23.37 -33.61 20.68
N THR A 220 23.72 -32.43 21.20
CA THR A 220 22.73 -31.43 21.62
C THR A 220 22.21 -30.67 20.40
N PRO A 221 20.88 -30.61 20.18
CA PRO A 221 20.28 -30.00 19.01
C PRO A 221 20.36 -28.46 19.01
N ALA A 222 20.02 -27.88 17.86
CA ALA A 222 19.85 -26.46 17.62
C ALA A 222 18.50 -26.18 16.95
N TRP A 223 18.26 -24.92 16.60
CA TRP A 223 17.07 -24.49 15.86
C TRP A 223 17.46 -23.57 14.71
N VAL A 224 16.59 -23.47 13.69
CA VAL A 224 16.75 -22.52 12.58
C VAL A 224 15.50 -21.66 12.44
N ILE A 225 15.69 -20.37 12.20
CA ILE A 225 14.65 -19.43 11.79
C ILE A 225 14.92 -19.03 10.34
N VAL A 226 13.88 -19.02 9.51
CA VAL A 226 13.89 -18.48 8.15
C VAL A 226 13.08 -17.19 8.16
N GLY A 227 13.76 -16.04 8.09
CA GLY A 227 13.13 -14.72 8.10
C GLY A 227 13.13 -13.99 6.74
N PRO A 228 12.58 -12.77 6.69
CA PRO A 228 12.74 -11.85 5.55
C PRO A 228 14.21 -11.53 5.23
N PRO A 229 14.53 -10.97 4.04
CA PRO A 229 15.88 -10.48 3.75
C PRO A 229 16.33 -9.36 4.71
N ASP A 230 17.65 -9.23 4.88
CA ASP A 230 18.27 -8.08 5.54
C ASP A 230 18.70 -7.08 4.47
N PHE A 231 17.94 -5.99 4.32
CA PHE A 231 18.22 -4.99 3.29
C PHE A 231 19.25 -3.95 3.73
N ALA A 232 19.77 -4.00 4.95
CA ALA A 232 20.82 -3.11 5.42
C ALA A 232 21.82 -3.81 6.36
N PRO A 233 22.53 -4.85 5.89
CA PRO A 233 23.37 -5.72 6.73
C PRO A 233 24.56 -5.00 7.40
N ASP A 234 24.90 -3.78 6.95
CA ASP A 234 25.91 -2.91 7.57
C ASP A 234 25.36 -2.01 8.68
N VAL A 235 24.05 -2.06 8.95
CA VAL A 235 23.39 -1.30 10.02
C VAL A 235 22.94 -2.27 11.10
N THR A 236 23.43 -2.10 12.32
CA THR A 236 23.05 -2.96 13.45
C THR A 236 21.89 -2.35 14.22
N ASN A 237 20.89 -3.18 14.55
CA ASN A 237 19.77 -2.79 15.41
C ASN A 237 20.24 -2.27 16.78
N LEU A 238 19.59 -1.23 17.31
CA LEU A 238 19.89 -0.67 18.64
C LEU A 238 19.85 -1.76 19.73
N VAL A 239 18.76 -2.54 19.72
CA VAL A 239 18.59 -3.76 20.51
C VAL A 239 18.51 -4.93 19.55
N THR A 240 19.45 -5.87 19.65
CA THR A 240 19.51 -7.07 18.81
C THR A 240 18.86 -8.27 19.50
N LEU A 241 18.52 -9.32 18.76
CA LEU A 241 18.01 -10.55 19.36
C LEU A 241 19.05 -11.21 20.30
N TYR A 242 20.35 -11.00 20.03
CA TYR A 242 21.43 -11.39 20.93
C TYR A 242 21.35 -10.66 22.28
N ASP A 243 21.09 -9.34 22.26
CA ASP A 243 20.96 -8.53 23.46
C ASP A 243 19.80 -9.01 24.35
N VAL A 244 18.66 -9.34 23.72
CA VAL A 244 17.48 -9.89 24.42
C VAL A 244 17.79 -11.24 25.06
N ALA A 245 18.30 -12.19 24.28
CA ALA A 245 18.60 -13.53 24.78
C ALA A 245 19.67 -13.51 25.89
N ARG A 246 20.65 -12.61 25.79
CA ARG A 246 21.62 -12.38 26.87
C ARG A 246 20.95 -11.85 28.13
N GLU A 247 20.09 -10.84 28.02
CA GLU A 247 19.41 -10.26 29.18
C GLU A 247 18.53 -11.31 29.88
N VAL A 248 17.81 -12.14 29.13
CA VAL A 248 17.04 -13.25 29.70
C VAL A 248 17.95 -14.22 30.46
N ALA A 249 19.10 -14.60 29.88
CA ALA A 249 20.04 -15.50 30.52
C ALA A 249 20.69 -14.91 31.78
N GLU A 250 20.98 -13.61 31.80
CA GLU A 250 21.45 -12.89 32.99
C GLU A 250 20.36 -12.85 34.08
N GLN A 251 19.10 -12.57 33.72
CA GLN A 251 17.97 -12.52 34.65
C GLN A 251 17.61 -13.90 35.23
N ALA A 252 17.81 -14.97 34.44
CA ALA A 252 17.59 -16.35 34.84
C ALA A 252 18.77 -16.96 35.62
N ASP A 253 19.82 -16.20 35.90
CA ASP A 253 21.05 -16.63 36.59
C ASP A 253 21.78 -17.78 35.87
N TRP A 254 21.66 -17.84 34.53
CA TRP A 254 22.39 -18.80 33.69
C TRP A 254 23.71 -18.23 33.14
N LEU A 255 23.80 -16.90 33.04
CA LEU A 255 25.03 -16.19 32.74
C LEU A 255 25.30 -15.18 33.84
N PRO A 256 26.53 -15.13 34.39
CA PRO A 256 26.87 -14.12 35.37
C PRO A 256 26.81 -12.73 34.73
N ALA A 257 26.14 -11.80 35.38
CA ALA A 257 26.22 -10.40 35.00
C ALA A 257 27.68 -9.91 35.15
N ALA A 258 28.17 -9.16 34.17
CA ALA A 258 29.51 -8.59 34.25
C ALA A 258 29.61 -7.61 35.44
N GLU A 259 30.62 -7.79 36.29
CA GLU A 259 30.83 -6.93 37.48
C GLU A 259 31.15 -5.48 37.08
N ASP A 260 32.04 -5.31 36.10
CA ASP A 260 32.48 -4.02 35.59
C ASP A 260 31.76 -3.61 34.31
N VAL A 261 31.38 -2.33 34.22
CA VAL A 261 30.94 -1.70 32.96
C VAL A 261 32.17 -1.19 32.22
N THR A 262 32.33 -1.54 30.95
CA THR A 262 33.46 -1.09 30.10
C THR A 262 32.93 -0.25 28.94
N PHE A 263 33.57 0.87 28.64
CA PHE A 263 33.07 1.77 27.60
C PHE A 263 33.02 1.10 26.22
N SER A 264 34.12 0.49 25.77
CA SER A 264 34.21 -0.12 24.44
C SER A 264 33.24 -1.30 24.23
N ARG A 265 32.93 -2.05 25.30
CA ARG A 265 32.08 -3.25 25.26
C ARG A 265 30.59 -2.93 25.44
N ASP A 266 30.26 -2.05 26.36
CA ASP A 266 28.88 -1.91 26.86
C ASP A 266 28.19 -0.61 26.43
N ILE A 267 28.96 0.45 26.16
CA ILE A 267 28.42 1.79 25.91
C ILE A 267 28.61 2.18 24.44
N LEU A 268 29.83 2.03 23.92
CA LEU A 268 30.17 2.40 22.56
C LEU A 268 29.23 1.77 21.52
N PRO A 269 28.87 0.46 21.59
CA PRO A 269 27.96 -0.12 20.61
C PRO A 269 26.58 0.55 20.58
N LEU A 270 26.03 0.98 21.72
CA LEU A 270 24.74 1.66 21.76
C LEU A 270 24.80 3.04 21.09
N LEU A 271 25.91 3.77 21.30
CA LEU A 271 26.15 5.07 20.68
C LEU A 271 26.39 4.95 19.17
N GLU A 272 27.13 3.93 18.73
CA GLU A 272 27.39 3.66 17.30
C GLU A 272 26.11 3.22 16.57
N ARG A 273 25.34 2.28 17.14
CA ARG A 273 24.10 1.77 16.52
C ARG A 273 23.08 2.87 16.26
N ILE A 274 22.82 3.74 17.24
CA ILE A 274 21.87 4.84 17.06
C ILE A 274 22.38 5.89 16.05
N CYS A 275 23.69 6.12 15.99
CA CYS A 275 24.27 6.97 14.94
C CYS A 275 24.17 6.32 13.55
N GLY A 276 24.34 5.00 13.46
CA GLY A 276 24.20 4.24 12.21
C GLY A 276 22.82 4.40 11.55
N TYR A 277 21.75 4.59 12.34
CA TYR A 277 20.40 4.79 11.81
C TYR A 277 20.28 6.03 10.92
N ARG A 278 21.20 7.01 11.01
CA ARG A 278 21.24 8.18 10.11
C ARG A 278 21.30 7.83 8.63
N TRP A 279 21.80 6.63 8.33
CA TRP A 279 21.97 6.12 6.99
C TRP A 279 20.76 5.37 6.44
N VAL A 280 19.71 5.21 7.24
CA VAL A 280 18.51 4.45 6.87
C VAL A 280 17.22 5.14 7.30
N ASN A 281 17.29 6.23 8.07
CA ASN A 281 16.12 6.94 8.60
C ASN A 281 16.36 8.45 8.67
N GLY A 282 15.46 9.24 8.06
CA GLY A 282 15.57 10.70 8.00
C GLY A 282 15.53 11.41 9.37
N ASN A 283 14.87 10.83 10.38
CA ASN A 283 14.84 11.39 11.74
C ASN A 283 16.15 11.17 12.47
N ALA A 284 16.69 9.97 12.38
CA ALA A 284 18.01 9.66 12.90
C ALA A 284 19.07 10.56 12.23
N LEU A 285 18.96 10.85 10.93
CA LEU A 285 19.85 11.80 10.25
C LEU A 285 19.76 13.21 10.83
N ARG A 286 18.56 13.70 11.15
CA ARG A 286 18.38 15.01 11.77
C ARG A 286 19.01 15.10 13.17
N GLY A 287 18.90 14.03 13.96
CA GLY A 287 19.38 13.98 15.35
C GLY A 287 20.85 13.59 15.52
N HIS A 288 21.33 12.67 14.69
CA HIS A 288 22.62 11.96 14.79
C HIS A 288 23.49 12.10 13.52
N GLY A 289 23.08 12.94 12.56
CA GLY A 289 23.90 13.33 11.41
C GLY A 289 25.10 14.19 11.82
N LYS A 290 26.06 14.33 10.91
CA LYS A 290 27.29 15.07 11.16
C LYS A 290 27.06 16.47 11.74
N GLY A 291 27.73 16.77 12.85
CA GLY A 291 27.66 18.07 13.53
C GLY A 291 26.37 18.30 14.34
N ALA A 292 25.45 17.34 14.37
CA ALA A 292 24.30 17.39 15.25
C ALA A 292 24.70 17.13 16.71
N ARG A 293 23.82 17.52 17.65
CA ARG A 293 24.05 17.23 19.07
C ARG A 293 24.02 15.73 19.40
N GLY A 294 23.46 14.89 18.54
CA GLY A 294 23.48 13.43 18.70
C GLY A 294 24.61 12.73 17.96
N ASP A 295 25.55 13.46 17.33
CA ASP A 295 26.68 12.86 16.63
C ASP A 295 27.71 12.30 17.62
N PHE A 296 27.43 11.09 18.14
CA PHE A 296 28.25 10.47 19.19
C PHE A 296 29.53 9.82 18.66
N VAL A 297 29.65 9.68 17.34
CA VAL A 297 30.81 9.11 16.66
C VAL A 297 31.79 10.18 16.18
N ASP A 298 31.47 11.47 16.36
CA ASP A 298 32.45 12.55 16.21
C ASP A 298 33.64 12.35 17.16
N LYS A 299 34.86 12.53 16.65
CA LYS A 299 36.09 12.19 17.37
C LYS A 299 36.24 12.96 18.68
N GLU A 300 35.94 14.25 18.70
CA GLU A 300 36.09 15.09 19.89
C GLU A 300 35.01 14.75 20.91
N ARG A 301 33.76 14.62 20.46
CA ARG A 301 32.66 14.25 21.35
C ARG A 301 32.83 12.86 21.92
N LEU A 302 33.22 11.88 21.11
CA LEU A 302 33.41 10.50 21.53
C LEU A 302 34.50 10.39 22.60
N ALA A 303 35.60 11.13 22.47
CA ALA A 303 36.66 11.17 23.48
C ALA A 303 36.13 11.66 24.84
N ARG A 304 35.26 12.67 24.84
CA ARG A 304 34.59 13.17 26.06
C ARG A 304 33.61 12.14 26.65
N LEU A 305 32.87 11.44 25.80
CA LEU A 305 31.91 10.40 26.22
C LEU A 305 32.61 9.15 26.78
N ALA A 306 33.80 8.83 26.26
CA ALA A 306 34.62 7.69 26.70
C ALA A 306 35.35 7.94 28.03
N SER A 307 35.48 9.20 28.45
CA SER A 307 36.17 9.58 29.68
C SER A 307 35.24 9.45 30.90
N ASN A 308 35.75 8.87 31.99
CA ASN A 308 35.07 8.84 33.28
C ASN A 308 35.43 10.02 34.21
N ALA A 309 36.21 10.99 33.71
CA ALA A 309 36.58 12.18 34.48
C ALA A 309 35.35 13.03 34.87
N THR A 310 35.46 13.74 36.00
CA THR A 310 34.38 14.57 36.55
C THR A 310 34.03 15.74 35.64
N GLU A 311 35.01 16.34 34.96
CA GLU A 311 34.80 17.42 33.98
C GLU A 311 34.05 16.97 32.71
N ASP A 312 33.97 15.67 32.45
CA ASP A 312 33.24 15.07 31.33
C ASP A 312 31.83 14.61 31.70
N ALA A 313 31.49 14.64 33.00
CA ALA A 313 30.20 14.17 33.48
C ALA A 313 29.02 14.88 32.81
N SER A 314 29.13 16.16 32.46
CA SER A 314 28.04 16.89 31.79
C SER A 314 27.71 16.32 30.40
N PHE A 315 28.71 15.86 29.65
CA PHE A 315 28.51 15.25 28.33
C PHE A 315 27.77 13.92 28.45
N ARG A 316 28.15 13.08 29.42
CA ARG A 316 27.49 11.80 29.67
C ARG A 316 26.06 11.98 30.17
N ASN A 317 25.84 12.94 31.08
CA ASN A 317 24.51 13.25 31.61
C ASN A 317 23.57 13.86 30.57
N GLU A 318 24.07 14.67 29.62
CA GLU A 318 23.26 15.19 28.51
C GLU A 318 22.65 14.05 27.68
N VAL A 319 23.39 12.96 27.48
CA VAL A 319 22.92 11.76 26.79
C VAL A 319 21.96 10.96 27.67
N PHE A 320 22.38 10.61 28.89
CA PHE A 320 21.61 9.73 29.77
C PHE A 320 20.24 10.29 30.15
N THR A 321 20.14 11.61 30.42
CA THR A 321 18.87 12.25 30.81
C THR A 321 17.81 12.23 29.72
N ARG A 322 18.18 11.92 28.47
CA ARG A 322 17.23 11.72 27.37
C ARG A 322 16.72 10.30 27.26
N LEU A 323 17.34 9.32 27.92
CA LEU A 323 16.91 7.93 27.82
C LEU A 323 15.61 7.69 28.59
N ARG A 324 14.67 6.96 27.98
CA ARG A 324 13.48 6.48 28.70
C ARG A 324 13.85 5.39 29.69
N THR A 325 13.26 5.46 30.87
CA THR A 325 13.44 4.44 31.92
C THR A 325 12.65 3.17 31.56
N PRO A 326 13.32 2.02 31.36
CA PRO A 326 12.63 0.78 31.01
C PRO A 326 11.67 0.34 32.13
N GLY A 327 10.50 -0.17 31.76
CA GLY A 327 9.48 -0.64 32.70
C GLY A 327 8.70 0.45 33.44
N ALA A 328 9.15 1.71 33.42
CA ALA A 328 8.41 2.82 34.02
C ALA A 328 7.22 3.22 33.14
N GLN A 329 6.00 3.28 33.70
CA GLN A 329 4.83 3.84 33.01
C GLN A 329 4.81 5.38 33.17
N ASP A 330 5.95 6.03 32.96
CA ASP A 330 6.11 7.48 33.13
C ASP A 330 5.63 8.23 31.88
N VAL A 331 4.42 8.77 31.96
CA VAL A 331 3.79 9.55 30.89
C VAL A 331 4.59 10.80 30.50
N THR A 332 5.43 11.33 31.39
CA THR A 332 6.25 12.51 31.11
C THR A 332 7.43 12.22 30.18
N GLN A 333 7.82 10.95 30.05
CA GLN A 333 8.85 10.49 29.11
C GLN A 333 8.28 10.01 27.77
N ALA A 334 6.95 9.92 27.64
CA ALA A 334 6.26 9.46 26.44
C ALA A 334 6.03 10.61 25.45
N ASN A 335 7.12 11.16 24.90
CA ASN A 335 7.10 12.20 23.85
C ASN A 335 8.43 12.21 23.07
N TYR A 336 8.52 13.03 22.04
CA TYR A 336 9.69 13.14 21.17
C TYR A 336 10.94 13.74 21.85
N THR A 337 10.88 14.26 23.08
CA THR A 337 12.09 14.76 23.76
C THR A 337 13.03 13.64 24.19
N PHE A 338 12.48 12.44 24.43
CA PHE A 338 13.20 11.28 24.94
C PHE A 338 13.61 10.29 23.84
N MET A 339 14.56 9.43 24.16
CA MET A 339 15.21 8.49 23.25
C MET A 339 15.03 7.04 23.70
N PRO A 340 15.02 6.10 22.73
CA PRO A 340 15.04 6.34 21.28
C PRO A 340 13.67 6.80 20.73
N GLN A 341 13.63 7.67 19.72
CA GLN A 341 12.39 8.08 19.04
C GLN A 341 11.88 6.99 18.08
N LEU A 342 11.72 5.78 18.60
CA LEU A 342 11.22 4.59 17.90
C LEU A 342 9.96 4.11 18.60
N ALA A 343 9.14 3.38 17.86
CA ALA A 343 7.90 2.81 18.37
C ALA A 343 8.15 1.72 19.42
N GLY A 344 7.20 1.52 20.34
CA GLY A 344 7.27 0.49 21.38
C GLY A 344 6.37 -0.71 21.10
N ASP A 345 6.39 -1.71 21.98
CA ASP A 345 5.55 -2.92 21.89
C ASP A 345 4.02 -2.65 21.93
N GLY A 346 3.60 -1.42 22.18
CA GLY A 346 2.21 -0.95 22.18
C GLY A 346 1.71 -0.37 20.85
N GLY A 347 2.53 -0.37 19.80
CA GLY A 347 2.24 0.21 18.48
C GLY A 347 2.91 1.58 18.28
N ASP A 348 2.45 2.32 17.27
CA ASP A 348 3.07 3.59 16.85
C ASP A 348 3.16 4.61 17.99
N PRO A 349 4.22 5.45 18.03
CA PRO A 349 4.42 6.45 19.06
C PRO A 349 3.18 7.32 19.27
N PHE A 350 2.74 7.44 20.53
CA PHE A 350 1.63 8.30 20.92
C PHE A 350 1.99 9.03 22.20
N GLU A 351 1.90 10.36 22.21
CA GLU A 351 2.29 11.15 23.37
C GLU A 351 1.44 10.81 24.60
N GLY A 352 2.09 10.75 25.76
CA GLY A 352 1.44 10.35 27.02
C GLY A 352 1.17 8.84 27.16
N ASN A 353 1.53 8.01 26.17
CA ASN A 353 1.42 6.55 26.27
C ASN A 353 2.79 5.85 26.25
N PRO A 354 3.41 5.56 27.41
CA PRO A 354 4.76 4.99 27.50
C PRO A 354 4.96 3.66 26.75
N ARG A 355 3.91 2.83 26.62
CA ARG A 355 4.02 1.51 25.95
C ARG A 355 4.25 1.61 24.44
N ARG A 356 3.94 2.77 23.86
CA ARG A 356 4.10 3.06 22.43
C ARG A 356 5.47 3.65 22.07
N TRP A 357 6.36 3.76 23.05
CA TRP A 357 7.73 4.26 22.85
C TRP A 357 8.74 3.18 23.22
N MET A 358 9.76 3.00 22.38
CA MET A 358 10.83 2.07 22.67
C MET A 358 11.67 2.53 23.87
N THR A 359 12.16 1.55 24.63
CA THR A 359 13.19 1.73 25.66
C THR A 359 14.39 0.84 25.36
N LEU A 360 15.54 1.14 25.96
CA LEU A 360 16.61 0.14 26.06
C LEU A 360 16.14 -1.04 26.92
N LEU A 361 16.88 -2.14 26.85
CA LEU A 361 16.78 -3.23 27.81
C LEU A 361 17.18 -2.77 29.22
N ALA A 362 16.67 -3.41 30.27
CA ALA A 362 16.88 -2.97 31.66
C ALA A 362 18.36 -2.96 32.04
N GLY A 363 19.11 -4.01 31.68
CA GLY A 363 20.55 -4.12 31.88
C GLY A 363 21.34 -3.15 31.02
N GLN A 364 20.91 -2.88 29.77
CA GLN A 364 21.54 -1.84 28.94
C GLN A 364 21.37 -0.45 29.56
N TYR A 365 20.17 -0.13 30.05
CA TYR A 365 19.89 1.12 30.74
C TYR A 365 20.70 1.27 32.03
N GLU A 366 20.83 0.22 32.83
CA GLU A 366 21.65 0.25 34.05
C GLU A 366 23.13 0.48 33.73
N ARG A 367 23.66 -0.13 32.67
CA ARG A 367 25.03 0.14 32.18
C ARG A 367 25.19 1.60 31.74
N MET A 368 24.20 2.17 31.04
CA MET A 368 24.18 3.59 30.69
C MET A 368 24.10 4.50 31.94
N ARG A 369 23.39 4.10 33.00
CA ARG A 369 23.30 4.84 34.27
C ARG A 369 24.65 4.85 35.00
N ARG A 370 25.32 3.69 35.10
CA ARG A 370 26.67 3.57 35.69
C ARG A 370 27.70 4.40 34.89
N TRP A 371 27.65 4.32 33.56
CA TRP A 371 28.47 5.16 32.67
C TRP A 371 28.24 6.66 32.91
N ALA A 372 26.99 7.12 32.99
CA ALA A 372 26.67 8.51 33.26
C ALA A 372 27.22 8.97 34.62
N ALA A 373 27.18 8.10 35.63
CA ALA A 373 27.75 8.34 36.95
C ALA A 373 29.29 8.31 37.01
N GLY A 374 29.96 7.86 35.94
CA GLY A 374 31.42 7.68 35.91
C GLY A 374 31.91 6.35 36.50
N ASP A 375 30.99 5.42 36.79
CA ASP A 375 31.29 4.08 37.31
C ASP A 375 31.46 3.08 36.14
N PHE A 376 32.56 3.25 35.40
CA PHE A 376 32.93 2.38 34.28
C PHE A 376 34.43 2.45 34.00
N VAL A 377 34.95 1.43 33.33
CA VAL A 377 36.32 1.36 32.80
C VAL A 377 36.39 2.12 31.47
N ALA A 378 37.11 3.23 31.47
CA ALA A 378 37.40 4.06 30.31
C ALA A 378 38.60 3.49 29.53
N ASP A 379 38.37 2.45 28.73
CA ASP A 379 39.42 1.63 28.11
C ASP A 379 39.82 2.07 26.70
N SER A 380 38.85 2.33 25.81
CA SER A 380 39.12 2.61 24.39
C SER A 380 37.96 3.38 23.75
N THR A 381 38.27 4.31 22.82
CA THR A 381 37.29 4.97 21.94
C THR A 381 37.02 4.18 20.66
N SER A 382 37.57 2.98 20.54
CA SER A 382 37.35 2.07 19.41
C SER A 382 36.87 0.73 19.93
N GLY A 383 35.83 0.21 19.29
CA GLY A 383 35.29 -1.11 19.60
C GLY A 383 36.30 -2.22 19.29
N PRO A 384 36.10 -3.43 19.85
CA PRO A 384 36.89 -4.59 19.48
C PRO A 384 36.80 -4.79 17.97
N GLN A 385 37.97 -4.90 17.32
CA GLN A 385 38.01 -5.14 15.89
C GLN A 385 37.38 -6.51 15.59
N PRO A 386 36.53 -6.62 14.55
CA PRO A 386 35.98 -7.91 14.17
C PRO A 386 37.10 -8.90 13.83
N VAL A 387 37.07 -10.07 14.49
CA VAL A 387 38.04 -11.15 14.28
C VAL A 387 37.35 -12.27 13.52
N ARG A 388 38.02 -12.84 12.52
CA ARG A 388 37.46 -13.98 11.79
C ARG A 388 37.31 -15.16 12.73
N LEU A 389 36.27 -15.98 12.54
CA LEU A 389 35.99 -17.15 13.38
C LEU A 389 37.23 -18.05 13.62
N ALA A 390 37.99 -18.32 12.57
CA ALA A 390 39.14 -19.22 12.61
C ALA A 390 40.33 -18.67 13.42
N ASP A 391 40.38 -17.35 13.65
CA ASP A 391 41.43 -16.68 14.41
C ASP A 391 41.04 -16.47 15.89
N LEU A 392 39.79 -16.78 16.27
CA LEU A 392 39.35 -16.73 17.67
C LEU A 392 39.88 -17.92 18.48
N PRO A 393 40.13 -17.75 19.80
CA PRO A 393 40.41 -18.86 20.70
C PRO A 393 39.35 -19.94 20.58
N LEU A 394 39.78 -21.21 20.56
CA LEU A 394 38.88 -22.34 20.27
C LEU A 394 37.65 -22.39 21.19
N ALA A 395 37.82 -22.03 22.46
CA ALA A 395 36.73 -22.00 23.44
C ALA A 395 35.65 -20.94 23.14
N GLU A 396 35.99 -19.88 22.40
CA GLU A 396 35.10 -18.76 22.08
C GLU A 396 34.34 -18.95 20.76
N GLN A 397 34.87 -19.79 19.86
CA GLN A 397 34.30 -20.01 18.53
C GLN A 397 32.82 -20.44 18.51
N PRO A 398 32.34 -21.35 19.40
CA PRO A 398 30.94 -21.74 19.39
C PRO A 398 29.99 -20.57 19.71
N HIS A 399 30.31 -19.80 20.75
CA HIS A 399 29.50 -18.64 21.14
C HIS A 399 29.59 -17.49 20.13
N ALA A 400 30.73 -17.34 19.46
CA ALA A 400 30.90 -16.35 18.39
C ALA A 400 29.91 -16.59 17.23
N LEU A 401 29.63 -17.85 16.87
CA LEU A 401 28.62 -18.20 15.87
C LEU A 401 27.20 -17.81 16.32
N VAL A 402 26.86 -18.07 17.59
CA VAL A 402 25.56 -17.68 18.17
C VAL A 402 25.38 -16.18 18.13
N ARG A 403 26.39 -15.44 18.58
CA ARG A 403 26.39 -13.98 18.59
C ARG A 403 26.28 -13.41 17.17
N ALA A 404 27.06 -13.91 16.22
CA ALA A 404 27.01 -13.47 14.84
C ALA A 404 25.61 -13.66 14.20
N ALA A 405 24.97 -14.80 14.46
CA ALA A 405 23.63 -15.08 13.93
C ALA A 405 22.56 -14.15 14.53
N LEU A 406 22.62 -13.86 15.83
CA LEU A 406 21.56 -13.12 16.53
C LEU A 406 21.77 -11.60 16.59
N GLU A 407 23.00 -11.09 16.40
CA GLU A 407 23.28 -9.66 16.30
C GLU A 407 22.72 -9.04 15.01
N ALA A 408 22.55 -9.86 13.97
CA ALA A 408 21.95 -9.46 12.69
C ALA A 408 20.41 -9.52 12.68
N CYS A 409 19.78 -9.66 13.85
CA CYS A 409 18.32 -9.75 13.99
C CYS A 409 17.78 -8.64 14.89
N VAL A 410 16.52 -8.29 14.65
CA VAL A 410 15.77 -7.34 15.48
C VAL A 410 15.54 -7.92 16.88
N GLY A 411 15.87 -7.15 17.92
CA GLY A 411 15.58 -7.49 19.32
C GLY A 411 14.47 -6.64 19.96
N GLY A 412 13.92 -5.67 19.24
CA GLY A 412 12.87 -4.80 19.76
C GLY A 412 12.70 -3.54 18.90
N PRO A 413 11.52 -2.90 18.93
CA PRO A 413 10.27 -3.35 19.58
C PRO A 413 9.71 -4.65 18.96
N PHE A 414 8.66 -5.24 19.55
CA PHE A 414 7.99 -6.46 19.08
C PHE A 414 6.52 -6.20 18.75
N PHE A 415 6.25 -5.68 17.55
CA PHE A 415 4.89 -5.41 17.04
C PHE A 415 4.72 -5.79 15.54
N PRO A 416 4.94 -7.04 15.11
CA PRO A 416 5.41 -8.19 15.87
C PRO A 416 6.94 -8.29 15.98
N GLY A 417 7.71 -7.57 15.16
CA GLY A 417 9.15 -7.79 14.96
C GLY A 417 9.41 -8.30 13.55
N ILE A 418 10.65 -8.71 13.23
CA ILE A 418 11.00 -9.21 11.88
C ILE A 418 11.26 -10.73 11.86
N GLU A 419 12.29 -11.22 12.54
CA GLU A 419 12.64 -12.65 12.53
C GLU A 419 11.94 -13.44 13.65
N MET A 420 11.82 -12.82 14.83
CA MET A 420 11.21 -13.38 16.03
C MET A 420 10.46 -12.26 16.76
N THR A 421 9.53 -12.64 17.64
CA THR A 421 8.70 -11.68 18.40
C THR A 421 8.99 -11.73 19.91
N PHE A 422 8.14 -11.06 20.68
CA PHE A 422 8.18 -10.92 22.14
C PHE A 422 8.39 -12.21 22.93
N ILE A 423 8.18 -13.39 22.36
CA ILE A 423 8.56 -14.65 23.03
C ILE A 423 10.07 -14.74 23.29
N ALA A 424 10.89 -13.98 22.56
CA ALA A 424 12.34 -13.93 22.75
C ALA A 424 12.76 -13.43 24.13
N ASP A 425 11.97 -12.53 24.74
CA ASP A 425 12.26 -12.00 26.07
C ASP A 425 11.57 -12.77 27.21
N ASP A 426 10.80 -13.80 26.90
CA ASP A 426 10.17 -14.68 27.89
C ASP A 426 11.17 -15.77 28.31
N PRO A 427 11.58 -15.86 29.59
CA PRO A 427 12.44 -16.93 30.08
C PRO A 427 11.90 -18.33 29.79
N ALA A 428 10.58 -18.51 29.69
CA ALA A 428 9.95 -19.79 29.36
C ALA A 428 10.16 -20.23 27.90
N THR A 429 10.72 -19.39 27.04
CA THR A 429 11.11 -19.76 25.67
C THR A 429 12.45 -20.53 25.65
N TRP A 430 13.25 -20.42 26.71
CA TRP A 430 14.63 -20.88 26.75
C TRP A 430 14.81 -22.01 27.79
N SER A 431 15.74 -22.93 27.52
CA SER A 431 16.19 -23.97 28.47
C SER A 431 17.54 -23.64 29.12
N GLY A 432 18.24 -22.65 28.58
CA GLY A 432 19.55 -22.20 29.02
C GLY A 432 20.01 -21.03 28.14
N PRO A 433 21.25 -20.54 28.33
CA PRO A 433 21.78 -19.43 27.56
C PRO A 433 21.69 -19.70 26.06
N PHE A 434 20.93 -18.86 25.34
CA PHE A 434 20.77 -18.93 23.90
C PHE A 434 20.28 -20.30 23.37
N ARG A 435 19.63 -21.13 24.20
CA ARG A 435 19.05 -22.42 23.79
C ARG A 435 17.55 -22.41 24.00
N LEU A 436 16.79 -22.64 22.94
CA LEU A 436 15.34 -22.79 23.03
C LEU A 436 14.99 -24.01 23.89
N ARG A 437 13.83 -23.95 24.53
CA ARG A 437 13.38 -25.06 25.39
C ARG A 437 12.97 -26.29 24.59
N ASP A 438 13.05 -27.44 25.26
CA ASP A 438 12.48 -28.67 24.75
C ASP A 438 10.95 -28.58 24.64
N GLY A 439 10.37 -29.33 23.71
CA GLY A 439 8.93 -29.41 23.49
C GLY A 439 8.33 -28.33 22.59
N LEU A 440 9.15 -27.44 22.03
CA LEU A 440 8.75 -26.66 20.85
C LEU A 440 8.59 -27.60 19.65
N THR A 441 7.61 -27.29 18.81
CA THR A 441 7.37 -27.96 17.53
C THR A 441 7.78 -27.06 16.37
N PRO A 442 8.13 -27.62 15.19
CA PRO A 442 8.48 -26.80 14.02
C PRO A 442 7.38 -25.76 13.72
N GLY A 443 7.77 -24.50 13.50
CA GLY A 443 6.85 -23.39 13.27
C GLY A 443 6.48 -22.58 14.53
N ASP A 444 6.86 -23.03 15.73
CA ASP A 444 6.47 -22.37 16.98
C ASP A 444 7.12 -21.00 17.19
N VAL A 445 8.29 -20.76 16.61
CA VAL A 445 9.01 -19.49 16.79
C VAL A 445 8.42 -18.38 15.91
N THR A 446 8.04 -18.70 14.68
CA THR A 446 7.61 -17.71 13.67
C THR A 446 6.08 -17.58 13.53
N LYS A 447 5.28 -18.47 14.12
CA LYS A 447 3.80 -18.43 13.99
C LYS A 447 3.12 -17.14 14.45
N TYR A 448 3.79 -16.36 15.31
CA TYR A 448 3.29 -15.07 15.80
C TYR A 448 3.43 -13.93 14.79
N MET A 449 4.35 -14.07 13.84
CA MET A 449 4.66 -13.03 12.86
C MET A 449 3.50 -12.82 11.89
N ALA A 450 3.56 -11.73 11.14
CA ALA A 450 2.60 -11.41 10.10
C ALA A 450 2.49 -12.49 9.03
N VAL A 451 1.28 -12.69 8.52
CA VAL A 451 1.01 -13.53 7.34
C VAL A 451 0.23 -12.70 6.30
N PRO A 452 0.83 -12.45 5.12
CA PRO A 452 2.23 -12.70 4.77
C PRO A 452 3.17 -11.65 5.41
N TRP A 453 4.46 -11.96 5.52
CA TRP A 453 5.46 -11.05 6.10
C TRP A 453 5.65 -9.73 5.33
N GLN A 454 5.39 -9.71 4.02
CA GLN A 454 5.54 -8.50 3.19
C GLN A 454 4.60 -7.38 3.62
N ALA A 455 3.37 -7.68 4.04
CA ALA A 455 2.41 -6.66 4.48
C ALA A 455 2.97 -5.89 5.69
N ASP A 456 3.46 -6.62 6.68
CA ASP A 456 4.17 -6.05 7.82
C ASP A 456 5.40 -5.26 7.38
N PHE A 457 6.25 -5.84 6.54
CA PHE A 457 7.48 -5.19 6.06
C PHE A 457 7.25 -3.86 5.33
N TYR A 458 6.09 -3.67 4.70
CA TYR A 458 5.70 -2.39 4.08
C TYR A 458 5.33 -1.36 5.15
N GLU A 459 4.45 -1.75 6.08
CA GLU A 459 3.92 -0.93 7.18
C GLU A 459 4.99 -0.64 8.25
N CYS A 460 6.06 -1.43 8.31
CA CYS A 460 7.27 -1.22 9.11
C CYS A 460 8.08 0.00 8.62
N ASN A 461 7.52 1.20 8.69
CA ASN A 461 8.16 2.42 8.24
C ASN A 461 8.17 3.54 9.30
N THR A 462 9.03 4.53 9.10
CA THR A 462 9.16 5.78 9.87
C THR A 462 9.74 5.62 11.28
N HIS A 463 9.17 4.75 12.10
CA HIS A 463 9.49 4.57 13.54
C HIS A 463 9.92 3.15 13.90
N TRP A 464 9.98 2.24 12.92
CA TRP A 464 10.13 0.80 13.10
C TRP A 464 11.37 0.26 12.38
N TRP A 465 12.22 -0.48 13.11
CA TRP A 465 13.33 -1.32 12.62
C TRP A 465 14.11 -0.84 11.37
N PRO A 466 14.60 0.41 11.31
CA PRO A 466 15.21 0.96 10.09
C PRO A 466 16.51 0.24 9.69
N ALA A 467 17.14 -0.50 10.61
CA ALA A 467 18.34 -1.30 10.37
C ALA A 467 18.07 -2.61 9.61
N GLN A 468 16.85 -3.15 9.65
CA GLN A 468 16.47 -4.35 8.90
C GLN A 468 15.76 -3.99 7.59
N ARG A 469 14.96 -2.91 7.66
CA ARG A 469 14.11 -2.37 6.59
C ARG A 469 14.34 -0.86 6.54
N PRO A 470 15.17 -0.33 5.62
CA PRO A 470 15.43 1.10 5.55
C PRO A 470 14.17 1.95 5.25
N ASP A 471 14.11 3.17 5.77
CA ASP A 471 13.06 4.15 5.44
C ASP A 471 13.48 5.05 4.28
N ASP A 472 14.65 5.67 4.41
CA ASP A 472 15.24 6.58 3.44
C ASP A 472 16.68 6.17 3.16
N VAL A 473 17.11 6.25 1.91
CA VAL A 473 18.43 5.77 1.46
C VAL A 473 19.15 6.78 0.57
N LEU A 474 20.46 6.60 0.42
CA LEU A 474 21.29 7.29 -0.57
C LEU A 474 21.39 6.40 -1.81
N PRO A 475 20.76 6.76 -2.94
CA PRO A 475 20.86 5.97 -4.17
C PRO A 475 22.29 5.94 -4.72
N GLU A 476 22.70 4.79 -5.29
CA GLU A 476 24.04 4.62 -5.86
C GLU A 476 24.42 5.67 -6.90
N GLN A 477 23.50 6.08 -7.77
CA GLN A 477 23.76 7.13 -8.76
C GLN A 477 24.08 8.50 -8.12
N GLU A 478 23.39 8.86 -7.03
CA GLU A 478 23.66 10.10 -6.31
C GLU A 478 25.02 10.01 -5.61
N TYR A 479 25.32 8.87 -4.96
CA TYR A 479 26.65 8.61 -4.40
C TYR A 479 27.75 8.74 -5.47
N GLN A 480 27.59 8.12 -6.64
CA GLN A 480 28.56 8.22 -7.74
C GLN A 480 28.75 9.65 -8.22
N ARG A 481 27.65 10.42 -8.39
CA ARG A 481 27.73 11.85 -8.73
C ARG A 481 28.48 12.66 -7.68
N LEU A 482 28.23 12.39 -6.40
CA LEU A 482 28.89 13.06 -5.28
C LEU A 482 30.38 12.73 -5.21
N ILE A 483 30.77 11.47 -5.39
CA ILE A 483 32.19 11.07 -5.46
C ILE A 483 32.88 11.75 -6.65
N GLN A 484 32.23 11.79 -7.82
CA GLN A 484 32.79 12.39 -9.02
C GLN A 484 32.95 13.92 -8.88
N SER A 485 31.97 14.61 -8.29
CA SER A 485 32.03 16.06 -8.08
C SER A 485 33.07 16.42 -7.01
N ALA A 486 33.12 15.69 -5.89
CA ALA A 486 34.03 15.97 -4.79
C ALA A 486 35.50 15.65 -5.12
N ALA A 487 35.76 14.71 -6.04
CA ALA A 487 37.11 14.48 -6.59
C ALA A 487 37.73 15.75 -7.21
N THR A 488 36.92 16.76 -7.56
CA THR A 488 37.39 18.06 -8.06
C THR A 488 37.59 19.12 -6.98
N ALA A 489 37.05 18.93 -5.76
CA ALA A 489 37.02 19.94 -4.68
C ALA A 489 37.86 19.57 -3.44
N ALA A 490 38.35 18.32 -3.33
CA ALA A 490 39.18 17.82 -2.21
C ALA A 490 38.59 18.09 -0.81
N GLY A 491 37.37 17.60 -0.56
CA GLY A 491 36.71 17.66 0.74
C GLY A 491 35.76 16.49 0.98
N GLU A 492 35.40 16.26 2.25
CA GLU A 492 34.42 15.25 2.66
C GLU A 492 33.04 15.51 2.05
N LEU A 493 32.24 14.47 1.85
CA LEU A 493 30.88 14.62 1.34
C LEU A 493 30.00 15.36 2.37
N PRO A 494 29.38 16.50 2.02
CA PRO A 494 28.45 17.17 2.91
C PRO A 494 27.16 16.33 3.06
N GLU A 495 27.03 15.58 4.18
CA GLU A 495 25.86 14.73 4.48
C GLU A 495 24.51 15.48 4.37
N HIS A 496 24.51 16.80 4.58
CA HIS A 496 23.31 17.64 4.49
C HIS A 496 22.88 18.00 3.06
N GLU A 497 23.77 17.85 2.07
CA GLU A 497 23.48 18.04 0.63
C GLU A 497 23.05 16.74 -0.05
N VAL A 498 23.14 15.60 0.65
CA VAL A 498 22.81 14.28 0.11
C VAL A 498 21.30 14.18 -0.12
N ARG A 499 20.89 14.06 -1.38
CA ARG A 499 19.49 13.80 -1.74
C ARG A 499 19.13 12.37 -1.39
N ARG A 500 18.40 12.20 -0.30
CA ARG A 500 17.81 10.92 0.13
C ARG A 500 16.54 10.62 -0.66
N GLN A 501 16.24 9.34 -0.85
CA GLN A 501 14.98 8.88 -1.43
C GLN A 501 14.34 7.83 -0.53
N PRO A 502 13.00 7.72 -0.50
CA PRO A 502 12.33 6.62 0.18
C PRO A 502 12.84 5.28 -0.35
N TRP A 503 13.15 4.36 0.56
CA TRP A 503 13.63 3.03 0.19
C TRP A 503 12.54 2.23 -0.53
N ALA A 504 11.30 2.27 -0.05
CA ALA A 504 10.16 1.58 -0.67
C ALA A 504 9.55 2.33 -1.88
N ARG A 505 10.27 3.28 -2.50
CA ARG A 505 9.76 4.03 -3.66
C ARG A 505 9.32 3.10 -4.80
N GLY A 506 8.18 3.45 -5.43
CA GLY A 506 7.48 2.66 -6.45
C GLY A 506 6.62 1.51 -5.93
N VAL A 507 6.56 1.29 -4.61
CA VAL A 507 5.63 0.36 -3.95
C VAL A 507 4.41 1.17 -3.46
N GLY A 508 3.19 0.66 -3.70
CA GLY A 508 1.95 1.32 -3.29
C GLY A 508 1.50 2.47 -4.20
N LEU A 509 2.26 2.75 -5.27
CA LEU A 509 1.93 3.74 -6.30
C LEU A 509 1.21 3.14 -7.51
N GLN A 510 0.99 1.82 -7.50
CA GLN A 510 0.32 1.15 -8.61
C GLN A 510 -1.18 1.29 -8.51
N VAL A 511 -1.77 1.20 -9.68
CA VAL A 511 -3.21 1.13 -9.85
C VAL A 511 -3.78 -0.11 -9.16
N VAL A 512 -4.67 0.11 -8.18
CA VAL A 512 -5.43 -0.97 -7.53
C VAL A 512 -6.76 -1.16 -8.25
N TYR A 513 -6.92 -2.32 -8.85
CA TYR A 513 -8.11 -2.64 -9.63
C TYR A 513 -9.26 -3.06 -8.72
N LYS A 514 -10.48 -2.75 -9.15
CA LYS A 514 -11.69 -3.13 -8.43
C LYS A 514 -11.77 -4.67 -8.36
N PRO A 515 -11.88 -5.26 -7.16
CA PRO A 515 -11.89 -6.70 -7.01
C PRO A 515 -13.20 -7.27 -7.53
N GLU A 516 -13.15 -8.45 -8.13
CA GLU A 516 -14.36 -9.18 -8.51
C GLU A 516 -14.68 -10.18 -7.42
N LEU A 517 -15.90 -10.14 -6.91
CA LEU A 517 -16.33 -11.07 -5.87
C LEU A 517 -17.36 -12.04 -6.44
N ASP A 518 -17.41 -13.25 -5.87
CA ASP A 518 -18.57 -14.12 -6.09
C ASP A 518 -19.78 -13.51 -5.40
N ARG A 519 -20.95 -13.58 -6.05
CA ARG A 519 -22.21 -13.15 -5.44
C ARG A 519 -22.62 -14.08 -4.32
N LEU A 520 -23.09 -13.50 -3.22
CA LEU A 520 -23.69 -14.27 -2.15
C LEU A 520 -25.10 -14.74 -2.56
N PRO A 521 -25.58 -15.90 -2.07
CA PRO A 521 -26.93 -16.36 -2.37
C PRO A 521 -27.98 -15.32 -1.97
N GLY A 522 -28.77 -14.85 -2.95
CA GLY A 522 -29.81 -13.83 -2.73
C GLY A 522 -29.30 -12.40 -2.62
N GLU A 523 -28.02 -12.13 -2.93
CA GLU A 523 -27.45 -10.78 -2.90
C GLU A 523 -27.98 -9.91 -4.06
N SER A 524 -28.56 -8.76 -3.72
CA SER A 524 -28.93 -7.73 -4.70
C SER A 524 -27.69 -7.11 -5.35
N ASP A 525 -27.85 -6.54 -6.54
CA ASP A 525 -26.77 -5.80 -7.24
C ASP A 525 -26.19 -4.68 -6.36
N SER A 526 -27.04 -3.93 -5.68
CA SER A 526 -26.61 -2.87 -4.75
C SER A 526 -25.74 -3.38 -3.60
N ASN A 527 -26.08 -4.55 -3.03
CA ASN A 527 -25.33 -5.12 -1.92
C ASN A 527 -24.00 -5.70 -2.40
N TYR A 528 -24.01 -6.32 -3.58
CA TYR A 528 -22.81 -6.77 -4.27
C TYR A 528 -21.85 -5.61 -4.53
N ASP A 529 -22.33 -4.55 -5.18
CA ASP A 529 -21.54 -3.37 -5.50
C ASP A 529 -21.00 -2.69 -4.25
N ALA A 530 -21.84 -2.54 -3.21
CA ALA A 530 -21.39 -1.98 -1.95
C ALA A 530 -20.30 -2.83 -1.28
N ARG A 531 -20.40 -4.17 -1.37
CA ARG A 531 -19.38 -5.08 -0.84
C ARG A 531 -18.08 -5.01 -1.63
N VAL A 532 -18.17 -5.00 -2.96
CA VAL A 532 -17.02 -4.83 -3.85
C VAL A 532 -16.34 -3.49 -3.60
N ASN A 533 -17.09 -2.38 -3.57
CA ASN A 533 -16.55 -1.04 -3.33
C ASN A 533 -15.86 -0.94 -1.96
N ARG A 534 -16.44 -1.54 -0.91
CA ARG A 534 -15.80 -1.58 0.42
C ARG A 534 -14.47 -2.35 0.39
N LEU A 535 -14.41 -3.50 -0.28
CA LEU A 535 -13.16 -4.25 -0.39
C LEU A 535 -12.14 -3.49 -1.23
N TRP A 536 -12.57 -2.89 -2.33
CA TRP A 536 -11.72 -2.10 -3.20
C TRP A 536 -11.09 -0.92 -2.46
N GLN A 537 -11.89 -0.18 -1.67
CA GLN A 537 -11.37 0.90 -0.84
C GLN A 537 -10.29 0.40 0.12
N ARG A 538 -10.55 -0.71 0.83
CA ARG A 538 -9.56 -1.27 1.75
C ARG A 538 -8.30 -1.75 1.04
N ALA A 539 -8.43 -2.30 -0.17
CA ALA A 539 -7.28 -2.68 -0.97
C ALA A 539 -6.47 -1.46 -1.44
N ARG A 540 -7.13 -0.32 -1.73
CA ARG A 540 -6.46 0.96 -2.00
C ARG A 540 -5.73 1.50 -0.78
N ASP A 541 -6.37 1.44 0.39
CA ASP A 541 -5.77 1.87 1.66
C ASP A 541 -4.52 1.05 2.02
N HIS A 542 -4.46 -0.21 1.54
CA HIS A 542 -3.33 -1.14 1.72
C HIS A 542 -2.63 -1.49 0.39
N ALA A 543 -2.60 -0.56 -0.57
CA ALA A 543 -2.00 -0.81 -1.88
C ALA A 543 -0.52 -1.22 -1.77
N GLY A 544 0.21 -0.60 -0.84
CA GLY A 544 1.61 -0.93 -0.59
C GLY A 544 1.85 -2.33 -0.04
N ASP A 545 0.99 -2.81 0.86
CA ASP A 545 1.04 -4.19 1.37
C ASP A 545 0.93 -5.20 0.23
N ASN A 546 -0.04 -4.96 -0.66
CA ASN A 546 -0.31 -5.80 -1.82
C ASN A 546 0.85 -5.74 -2.83
N ASP A 547 1.34 -4.54 -3.15
CA ASP A 547 2.47 -4.35 -4.06
C ASP A 547 3.76 -5.01 -3.54
N LEU A 548 4.00 -4.98 -2.23
CA LEU A 548 5.25 -5.48 -1.67
C LEU A 548 5.36 -7.01 -1.77
N VAL A 549 4.23 -7.72 -1.85
CA VAL A 549 4.20 -9.18 -2.13
C VAL A 549 4.96 -9.49 -3.43
N ASP A 550 4.78 -8.68 -4.46
CA ASP A 550 5.38 -8.90 -5.78
C ASP A 550 6.71 -8.17 -5.96
N LYS A 551 6.93 -7.06 -5.23
CA LYS A 551 8.04 -6.14 -5.49
C LYS A 551 9.20 -6.21 -4.50
N TRP A 552 9.08 -6.94 -3.40
CA TRP A 552 10.11 -6.93 -2.35
C TRP A 552 11.52 -7.22 -2.87
N SER A 553 11.69 -8.14 -3.83
CA SER A 553 13.00 -8.51 -4.38
C SER A 553 13.60 -7.47 -5.32
N THR A 554 12.80 -6.50 -5.77
CA THR A 554 13.24 -5.41 -6.64
C THR A 554 13.95 -4.29 -5.86
N LEU A 555 13.73 -4.21 -4.54
CA LEU A 555 14.29 -3.19 -3.66
C LEU A 555 15.82 -3.33 -3.51
N GLY A 556 16.53 -2.23 -3.26
CA GLY A 556 18.00 -2.21 -3.16
C GLY A 556 18.52 -2.55 -1.76
N PHE A 557 19.77 -3.00 -1.69
CA PHE A 557 20.49 -3.29 -0.44
C PHE A 557 21.35 -2.09 -0.04
N VAL A 558 21.28 -1.68 1.22
CA VAL A 558 22.06 -0.58 1.79
C VAL A 558 23.34 -1.14 2.39
N VAL A 559 24.46 -0.76 1.80
CA VAL A 559 25.77 -1.34 2.12
C VAL A 559 26.85 -0.28 2.21
N ALA A 560 27.91 -0.61 2.94
CA ALA A 560 29.07 0.25 3.10
C ALA A 560 29.84 0.48 1.79
N ARG A 561 30.20 1.74 1.56
CA ARG A 561 31.07 2.23 0.48
C ARG A 561 32.07 3.24 1.05
N ALA A 562 33.20 3.38 0.39
CA ALA A 562 34.19 4.38 0.77
C ALA A 562 33.79 5.76 0.26
N GLY A 563 33.83 6.76 1.13
CA GLY A 563 33.71 8.16 0.77
C GLY A 563 35.02 8.73 0.22
N THR A 564 35.07 10.05 0.10
CA THR A 564 36.18 10.78 -0.57
C THR A 564 37.47 10.82 0.25
N THR A 565 37.35 10.73 1.57
CA THR A 565 38.47 10.76 2.53
C THR A 565 38.69 9.40 3.21
N GLY A 566 38.01 8.35 2.74
CA GLY A 566 38.03 7.00 3.31
C GLY A 566 37.01 6.77 4.43
N GLU A 567 36.12 7.74 4.67
CA GLU A 567 34.97 7.58 5.57
C GLU A 567 33.97 6.53 5.04
N THR A 568 33.24 5.87 5.93
CA THR A 568 32.18 4.94 5.52
C THR A 568 30.89 5.70 5.19
N VAL A 569 30.37 5.47 3.99
CA VAL A 569 29.08 5.96 3.51
C VAL A 569 28.21 4.75 3.20
N LEU A 570 26.95 4.72 3.68
CA LEU A 570 26.03 3.63 3.31
C LEU A 570 25.18 4.05 2.12
N VAL A 571 25.13 3.17 1.12
CA VAL A 571 24.58 3.43 -0.21
C VAL A 571 23.63 2.30 -0.58
N GLU A 572 22.45 2.65 -1.09
CA GLU A 572 21.54 1.68 -1.71
C GLU A 572 22.10 1.25 -3.06
N THR A 573 22.32 -0.05 -3.20
CA THR A 573 22.94 -0.70 -4.35
C THR A 573 22.01 -1.80 -4.88
N GLU A 574 22.29 -2.31 -6.08
CA GLU A 574 21.58 -3.45 -6.66
C GLU A 574 20.07 -3.24 -6.88
N ARG A 575 19.62 -1.98 -6.89
CA ARG A 575 18.33 -1.58 -7.45
C ARG A 575 18.54 -1.17 -8.91
N ALA A 576 17.75 -1.73 -9.81
CA ALA A 576 17.76 -1.29 -11.21
C ALA A 576 17.11 0.11 -11.33
N ASP A 577 17.66 0.98 -12.17
CA ASP A 577 17.30 2.40 -12.23
C ASP A 577 15.82 2.67 -12.53
N GLN A 578 15.16 1.75 -13.24
CA GLN A 578 13.74 1.83 -13.56
C GLN A 578 12.82 1.37 -12.42
N VAL A 579 13.36 0.62 -11.45
CA VAL A 579 12.58 0.10 -10.32
C VAL A 579 12.35 1.23 -9.34
N GLY A 580 11.10 1.64 -9.20
CA GLY A 580 10.72 2.76 -8.34
C GLY A 580 10.02 3.89 -9.07
N LEU A 581 10.10 3.90 -10.41
CA LEU A 581 9.44 4.91 -11.23
C LEU A 581 7.92 4.75 -11.17
N SER A 582 7.23 5.83 -10.82
CA SER A 582 5.79 5.99 -10.99
C SER A 582 5.42 6.07 -12.48
N ASP A 583 4.15 5.88 -12.82
CA ASP A 583 3.67 6.04 -14.22
C ASP A 583 3.94 7.45 -14.77
N ARG A 584 3.96 8.47 -13.90
CA ARG A 584 4.38 9.84 -14.25
C ARG A 584 5.83 9.93 -14.66
N GLU A 585 6.69 9.26 -13.90
CA GLU A 585 8.12 9.23 -14.21
C GLU A 585 8.38 8.42 -15.47
N TRP A 586 7.69 7.29 -15.66
CA TRP A 586 7.70 6.54 -16.92
C TRP A 586 7.26 7.42 -18.10
N PHE A 587 6.13 8.11 -17.97
CA PHE A 587 5.63 9.06 -18.95
C PHE A 587 6.68 10.11 -19.34
N TYR A 588 7.41 10.67 -18.36
CA TYR A 588 8.46 11.64 -18.64
C TYR A 588 9.71 11.01 -19.28
N VAL A 589 10.24 9.91 -18.75
CA VAL A 589 11.49 9.31 -19.25
C VAL A 589 11.32 8.73 -20.67
N LEU A 590 10.14 8.17 -20.98
CA LEU A 590 9.85 7.56 -22.30
C LEU A 590 9.64 8.59 -23.42
N GLN A 591 9.41 9.86 -23.08
CA GLN A 591 9.45 10.98 -24.02
C GLN A 591 10.88 11.48 -24.30
N HIS A 592 11.86 11.10 -23.46
CA HIS A 592 13.26 11.57 -23.55
C HIS A 592 14.27 10.42 -23.59
N PRO A 593 14.16 9.48 -24.55
CA PRO A 593 15.06 8.32 -24.63
C PRO A 593 16.54 8.71 -24.78
N GLU A 594 16.83 9.90 -25.32
CA GLU A 594 18.19 10.44 -25.44
C GLU A 594 18.79 10.89 -24.10
N ARG A 595 17.95 11.25 -23.12
CA ARG A 595 18.38 11.63 -21.76
C ARG A 595 18.40 10.42 -20.81
N TYR A 596 17.56 9.43 -21.08
CA TYR A 596 17.33 8.25 -20.23
C TYR A 596 17.46 6.94 -21.01
N PRO A 597 18.63 6.65 -21.62
CA PRO A 597 18.78 5.52 -22.53
C PRO A 597 18.60 4.15 -21.85
N GLU A 598 18.92 4.02 -20.56
CA GLU A 598 18.71 2.76 -19.83
C GLU A 598 17.22 2.53 -19.51
N GLN A 599 16.48 3.57 -19.13
CA GLN A 599 15.02 3.48 -18.94
C GLN A 599 14.31 3.19 -20.26
N ALA A 600 14.76 3.77 -21.37
CA ALA A 600 14.22 3.48 -22.69
C ALA A 600 14.42 2.00 -23.09
N LYS A 601 15.55 1.38 -22.74
CA LYS A 601 15.74 -0.07 -22.93
C LYS A 601 14.83 -0.89 -22.01
N ALA A 602 14.59 -0.41 -20.80
CA ALA A 602 13.70 -1.06 -19.84
C ALA A 602 12.20 -0.92 -20.18
N ALA A 603 11.83 -0.01 -21.08
CA ALA A 603 10.45 0.22 -21.54
C ALA A 603 9.78 -1.06 -22.06
N LYS A 604 10.55 -1.94 -22.71
CA LYS A 604 10.09 -3.26 -23.13
C LYS A 604 9.51 -4.08 -21.97
N ALA A 605 10.18 -4.09 -20.82
CA ALA A 605 9.70 -4.84 -19.66
C ALA A 605 8.41 -4.23 -19.09
N TYR A 606 8.27 -2.91 -19.10
CA TYR A 606 7.04 -2.22 -18.73
C TYR A 606 5.88 -2.61 -19.66
N ALA A 607 6.06 -2.51 -20.99
CA ALA A 607 5.06 -2.90 -21.96
C ALA A 607 4.68 -4.38 -21.83
N LYS A 608 5.67 -5.27 -21.66
CA LYS A 608 5.42 -6.69 -21.43
C LYS A 608 4.59 -6.93 -20.17
N ALA A 609 4.86 -6.25 -19.06
CA ALA A 609 4.09 -6.42 -17.82
C ALA A 609 2.61 -6.06 -18.00
N VAL A 610 2.31 -5.00 -18.76
CA VAL A 610 0.93 -4.63 -19.11
C VAL A 610 0.27 -5.70 -19.98
N LEU A 611 0.98 -6.20 -20.98
CA LEU A 611 0.49 -7.25 -21.88
C LEU A 611 0.26 -8.60 -21.17
N ASP A 612 1.15 -9.00 -20.27
CA ASP A 612 1.02 -10.24 -19.48
C ASP A 612 -0.19 -10.17 -18.55
N ARG A 613 -0.47 -8.97 -18.00
CA ARG A 613 -1.66 -8.72 -17.20
C ARG A 613 -2.94 -8.89 -18.02
N ALA A 614 -2.99 -8.30 -19.21
CA ALA A 614 -4.14 -8.43 -20.10
C ALA A 614 -4.37 -9.88 -20.52
N GLU A 615 -3.31 -10.64 -20.75
CA GLU A 615 -3.39 -12.07 -21.06
C GLU A 615 -3.91 -12.86 -19.84
N SER A 616 -3.43 -12.55 -18.64
CA SER A 616 -3.89 -13.16 -17.39
C SER A 616 -5.38 -12.88 -17.17
N GLU A 617 -5.86 -11.66 -17.40
CA GLU A 617 -7.28 -11.32 -17.31
C GLU A 617 -8.11 -12.16 -18.29
N GLN A 618 -7.67 -12.30 -19.53
CA GLN A 618 -8.37 -13.12 -20.53
C GLN A 618 -8.52 -14.60 -20.13
N HIS A 619 -7.52 -15.19 -19.50
CA HIS A 619 -7.53 -16.60 -19.12
C HIS A 619 -8.18 -16.85 -17.76
N ASN A 620 -7.98 -15.93 -16.82
CA ASN A 620 -8.35 -16.14 -15.44
C ASN A 620 -9.63 -15.41 -15.07
N ASN A 621 -10.14 -14.44 -15.83
CA ASN A 621 -11.37 -13.69 -15.52
C ASN A 621 -12.63 -14.28 -16.18
N PRO A 622 -13.49 -15.04 -15.45
CA PRO A 622 -14.72 -15.60 -15.98
C PRO A 622 -15.81 -14.54 -16.20
N MET A 623 -15.65 -13.35 -15.63
CA MET A 623 -16.55 -12.20 -15.75
C MET A 623 -16.13 -11.23 -16.86
N LEU A 624 -14.99 -11.46 -17.53
CA LEU A 624 -14.56 -10.62 -18.64
C LEU A 624 -15.68 -10.51 -19.68
N PRO A 625 -16.05 -9.29 -20.14
CA PRO A 625 -17.12 -9.10 -21.11
C PRO A 625 -16.91 -9.96 -22.36
N LEU A 626 -18.01 -10.46 -22.94
CA LEU A 626 -17.93 -11.26 -24.17
C LEU A 626 -17.16 -10.54 -25.27
N THR A 627 -17.26 -9.21 -25.34
CA THR A 627 -16.55 -8.35 -26.29
C THR A 627 -15.03 -8.41 -26.16
N LEU A 628 -14.49 -8.72 -24.98
CA LEU A 628 -13.04 -8.81 -24.70
C LEU A 628 -12.51 -10.24 -24.57
N ARG A 629 -13.38 -11.25 -24.47
CA ARG A 629 -12.96 -12.66 -24.35
C ARG A 629 -12.17 -13.14 -25.58
N PRO A 630 -11.11 -13.95 -25.37
CA PRO A 630 -10.35 -14.52 -26.47
C PRO A 630 -11.23 -15.41 -27.33
N PHE A 631 -10.99 -15.37 -28.64
CA PHE A 631 -11.66 -16.23 -29.61
C PHE A 631 -10.67 -16.64 -30.71
N ARG A 632 -10.99 -17.73 -31.40
CA ARG A 632 -10.18 -18.20 -32.53
C ARG A 632 -10.41 -17.29 -33.73
N TYR A 633 -9.35 -16.89 -34.41
CA TYR A 633 -9.46 -16.06 -35.60
C TYR A 633 -10.01 -16.83 -36.80
N SER A 634 -11.04 -16.25 -37.40
CA SER A 634 -11.33 -16.27 -38.83
C SER A 634 -11.77 -14.85 -39.21
N ARG A 635 -11.76 -14.52 -40.51
CA ARG A 635 -12.24 -13.20 -40.96
C ARG A 635 -13.68 -12.95 -40.51
N GLU A 636 -14.55 -13.94 -40.66
CA GLU A 636 -15.96 -13.86 -40.26
C GLU A 636 -16.13 -13.71 -38.75
N ALA A 637 -15.28 -14.38 -37.96
CA ALA A 637 -15.32 -14.28 -36.50
C ALA A 637 -14.86 -12.90 -36.02
N LEU A 638 -13.83 -12.32 -36.66
CA LEU A 638 -13.39 -10.94 -36.40
C LEU A 638 -14.50 -9.94 -36.75
N GLU A 639 -15.05 -10.01 -37.95
CA GLU A 639 -16.15 -9.13 -38.40
C GLU A 639 -17.35 -9.22 -37.46
N SER A 640 -17.78 -10.44 -37.10
CA SER A 640 -18.89 -10.64 -36.17
C SER A 640 -18.62 -10.07 -34.77
N ARG A 641 -17.36 -10.14 -34.30
CA ARG A 641 -16.97 -9.56 -33.01
C ARG A 641 -16.97 -8.03 -33.06
N LEU A 642 -16.46 -7.44 -34.13
CA LEU A 642 -16.42 -6.00 -34.34
C LEU A 642 -17.83 -5.41 -34.48
N ASP A 643 -18.75 -6.10 -35.15
CA ASP A 643 -20.17 -5.73 -35.24
C ASP A 643 -20.85 -5.76 -33.87
N LEU A 644 -20.59 -6.81 -33.08
CA LEU A 644 -21.11 -6.92 -31.71
C LEU A 644 -20.67 -5.74 -30.84
N ILE A 645 -19.38 -5.37 -30.91
CA ILE A 645 -18.81 -4.24 -30.17
C ILE A 645 -19.47 -2.93 -30.62
N TYR A 646 -19.49 -2.68 -31.93
CA TYR A 646 -20.04 -1.45 -32.49
C TYR A 646 -21.53 -1.28 -32.16
N ALA A 647 -22.32 -2.36 -32.25
CA ALA A 647 -23.74 -2.34 -31.89
C ALA A 647 -23.96 -2.01 -30.42
N GLY A 648 -23.16 -2.57 -29.51
CA GLY A 648 -23.21 -2.26 -28.08
C GLY A 648 -22.93 -0.78 -27.81
N LEU A 649 -21.83 -0.25 -28.35
CA LEU A 649 -21.46 1.16 -28.18
C LEU A 649 -22.50 2.12 -28.77
N SER A 650 -23.13 1.76 -29.90
CA SER A 650 -24.21 2.55 -30.48
C SER A 650 -25.43 2.61 -29.55
N MET A 651 -25.80 1.49 -28.93
CA MET A 651 -26.91 1.45 -27.97
C MET A 651 -26.62 2.29 -26.73
N ASP A 652 -25.40 2.23 -26.21
CA ASP A 652 -24.98 3.02 -25.04
C ASP A 652 -24.99 4.53 -25.36
N ALA A 653 -24.52 4.92 -26.55
CA ALA A 653 -24.52 6.31 -26.99
C ALA A 653 -25.93 6.91 -27.14
N GLU A 654 -26.91 6.10 -27.55
CA GLU A 654 -28.32 6.50 -27.62
C GLU A 654 -28.91 6.77 -26.23
N GLN A 655 -28.48 6.04 -25.20
CA GLN A 655 -28.99 6.12 -23.82
C GLN A 655 -28.30 7.20 -22.97
N ALA A 656 -27.24 7.83 -23.46
CA ALA A 656 -26.37 8.73 -22.69
C ALA A 656 -27.03 10.01 -22.13
N ASP A 657 -28.27 10.34 -22.52
CA ASP A 657 -28.96 11.55 -22.06
C ASP A 657 -29.40 11.46 -20.58
N ASP A 658 -29.54 10.24 -20.03
CA ASP A 658 -30.18 9.98 -18.73
C ASP A 658 -29.31 10.32 -17.50
N GLY A 659 -28.10 10.86 -17.67
CA GLY A 659 -27.16 11.17 -16.57
C GLY A 659 -26.44 12.51 -16.66
N LEU A 660 -26.72 13.33 -17.68
CA LEU A 660 -25.94 14.55 -17.96
C LEU A 660 -25.94 15.55 -16.80
N ALA A 661 -27.07 15.69 -16.10
CA ALA A 661 -27.23 16.61 -14.98
C ALA A 661 -26.48 16.19 -13.69
N LEU A 662 -25.97 14.95 -13.62
CA LEU A 662 -25.18 14.47 -12.47
C LEU A 662 -23.81 15.13 -12.41
N TYR A 663 -23.29 15.57 -13.55
CA TYR A 663 -22.00 16.23 -13.65
C TYR A 663 -22.16 17.73 -13.54
N SER A 664 -21.24 18.38 -12.82
CA SER A 664 -21.13 19.83 -12.87
C SER A 664 -20.20 20.23 -14.02
N ARG A 665 -20.32 21.47 -14.52
CA ARG A 665 -19.36 22.00 -15.50
C ARG A 665 -17.92 21.89 -15.00
N LYS A 666 -17.69 22.10 -13.70
CA LYS A 666 -16.37 21.94 -13.07
C LYS A 666 -15.88 20.49 -13.16
N SER A 667 -16.76 19.52 -12.94
CA SER A 667 -16.44 18.09 -13.06
C SER A 667 -16.04 17.72 -14.50
N VAL A 668 -16.69 18.31 -15.50
CA VAL A 668 -16.32 18.11 -16.92
C VAL A 668 -14.96 18.71 -17.24
N ILE A 669 -14.66 19.91 -16.74
CA ILE A 669 -13.32 20.53 -16.90
C ILE A 669 -12.25 19.66 -16.23
N GLU A 670 -12.53 19.14 -15.03
CA GLU A 670 -11.59 18.27 -14.33
C GLU A 670 -11.34 16.99 -15.14
N ARG A 671 -12.39 16.38 -15.72
CA ARG A 671 -12.24 15.25 -16.65
C ARG A 671 -11.33 15.58 -17.83
N LEU A 672 -11.49 16.74 -18.47
CA LEU A 672 -10.61 17.17 -19.57
C LEU A 672 -9.16 17.32 -19.11
N ARG A 673 -8.93 17.93 -17.94
CA ARG A 673 -7.59 18.04 -17.37
C ARG A 673 -6.96 16.66 -17.15
N GLN A 674 -7.69 15.73 -16.54
CA GLN A 674 -7.17 14.40 -16.21
C GLN A 674 -6.91 13.52 -17.45
N LEU A 675 -7.58 13.78 -18.58
CA LEU A 675 -7.32 13.09 -19.85
C LEU A 675 -6.19 13.71 -20.68
N ALA A 676 -5.61 14.83 -20.23
CA ALA A 676 -4.58 15.55 -20.97
C ALA A 676 -3.30 14.74 -21.27
N PRO A 677 -2.76 13.89 -20.37
CA PRO A 677 -1.54 13.13 -20.66
C PRO A 677 -1.67 12.23 -21.90
N PHE A 678 -2.85 11.65 -22.13
CA PHE A 678 -3.13 10.81 -23.29
C PHE A 678 -3.48 11.66 -24.52
N ASN A 679 -4.48 12.55 -24.43
CA ASN A 679 -4.95 13.31 -25.60
C ASN A 679 -3.94 14.34 -26.14
N LEU A 680 -2.97 14.80 -25.33
CA LEU A 680 -1.87 15.65 -25.82
C LEU A 680 -0.75 14.84 -26.52
N LEU A 681 -0.79 13.51 -26.43
CA LEU A 681 0.11 12.58 -27.11
C LEU A 681 -0.57 11.82 -28.24
N ASP A 682 -1.72 12.29 -28.73
CA ASP A 682 -2.48 11.61 -29.78
C ASP A 682 -1.60 11.28 -31.00
N GLY A 683 -1.70 10.04 -31.47
CA GLY A 683 -0.84 9.41 -32.48
C GLY A 683 0.52 8.87 -31.98
N ALA A 684 0.94 9.13 -30.73
CA ALA A 684 2.26 8.73 -30.24
C ALA A 684 2.46 7.20 -30.21
N TRP A 685 1.39 6.39 -30.08
CA TRP A 685 1.51 4.93 -30.11
C TRP A 685 2.02 4.37 -31.45
N LEU A 686 1.87 5.12 -32.55
CA LEU A 686 2.39 4.77 -33.88
C LEU A 686 3.77 5.36 -34.17
N ARG A 687 4.40 6.05 -33.21
CA ARG A 687 5.80 6.46 -33.37
C ARG A 687 6.65 5.22 -33.63
N ASN A 688 7.60 5.32 -34.56
CA ASN A 688 8.44 4.21 -35.01
C ASN A 688 7.73 3.02 -35.66
N VAL A 689 6.43 3.12 -36.00
CA VAL A 689 5.72 1.99 -36.64
C VAL A 689 6.33 1.65 -38.00
N THR A 690 6.72 2.65 -38.80
CA THR A 690 7.32 2.44 -40.12
C THR A 690 8.85 2.47 -40.04
N PRO A 691 9.56 1.38 -40.39
CA PRO A 691 11.01 1.38 -40.46
C PRO A 691 11.52 2.24 -41.63
N ALA A 692 12.75 2.74 -41.53
CA ALA A 692 13.36 3.49 -42.63
C ALA A 692 13.62 2.56 -43.84
N GLY A 693 12.89 2.77 -44.95
CA GLY A 693 13.03 1.98 -46.17
C GLY A 693 11.71 1.81 -46.94
N PRO A 694 11.65 0.88 -47.91
CA PRO A 694 10.41 0.49 -48.56
C PRO A 694 9.38 -0.01 -47.53
N THR A 695 8.14 0.44 -47.66
CA THR A 695 7.02 0.06 -46.77
C THR A 695 6.10 -0.96 -47.45
N ASN A 696 5.45 -1.82 -46.67
CA ASN A 696 4.33 -2.65 -47.14
C ASN A 696 2.99 -1.94 -46.85
N GLU A 697 1.89 -2.58 -47.27
CA GLU A 697 0.55 -2.00 -47.14
C GLU A 697 0.09 -1.88 -45.68
N VAL A 698 0.38 -2.88 -44.83
CA VAL A 698 0.08 -2.82 -43.38
C VAL A 698 0.71 -1.57 -42.73
N HIS A 699 1.99 -1.33 -42.98
CA HIS A 699 2.68 -0.15 -42.47
C HIS A 699 2.18 1.15 -43.11
N ALA A 700 1.78 1.13 -44.39
CA ALA A 700 1.21 2.29 -45.06
C ALA A 700 -0.14 2.70 -44.46
N LEU A 701 -1.00 1.73 -44.10
CA LEU A 701 -2.28 1.98 -43.43
C LEU A 701 -2.06 2.62 -42.04
N LEU A 702 -1.15 2.07 -41.24
CA LEU A 702 -0.81 2.64 -39.92
C LEU A 702 -0.15 4.02 -40.05
N PHE A 703 0.74 4.22 -41.02
CA PHE A 703 1.33 5.53 -41.28
C PHE A 703 0.28 6.56 -41.71
N ALA A 704 -0.73 6.16 -42.49
CA ALA A 704 -1.81 7.05 -42.89
C ALA A 704 -2.65 7.53 -41.68
N ILE A 705 -2.91 6.65 -40.70
CA ILE A 705 -3.52 7.03 -39.41
C ILE A 705 -2.62 8.07 -38.72
N TRP A 706 -1.35 7.73 -38.48
CA TRP A 706 -0.41 8.62 -37.79
C TRP A 706 -0.27 10.01 -38.44
N VAL A 707 -0.25 10.09 -39.78
CA VAL A 707 -0.16 11.38 -40.49
C VAL A 707 -1.39 12.25 -40.25
N ASP A 708 -2.59 11.64 -40.19
CA ASP A 708 -3.84 12.35 -39.91
C ASP A 708 -3.81 12.91 -38.47
N GLU A 709 -3.37 12.13 -37.47
CA GLU A 709 -3.17 12.56 -36.07
C GLU A 709 -2.24 13.78 -35.94
N MET A 710 -1.17 13.78 -36.75
CA MET A 710 -0.22 14.89 -36.81
C MET A 710 -0.75 16.13 -37.54
N GLY A 711 -1.97 16.07 -38.10
CA GLY A 711 -2.64 17.15 -38.83
C GLY A 711 -2.24 17.27 -40.30
N ASN A 712 -1.58 16.25 -40.87
CA ASN A 712 -1.14 16.20 -42.27
C ASN A 712 -0.41 17.48 -42.74
N GLY A 713 0.47 18.02 -41.88
CA GLY A 713 1.24 19.24 -42.14
C GLY A 713 0.50 20.56 -41.89
N ASN A 714 -0.75 20.52 -41.40
CA ASN A 714 -1.50 21.69 -40.95
C ASN A 714 -1.60 21.70 -39.41
N PRO A 715 -0.90 22.61 -38.70
CA PRO A 715 -0.93 22.67 -37.24
C PRO A 715 -2.32 22.88 -36.63
N ALA A 716 -3.27 23.48 -37.37
CA ALA A 716 -4.64 23.68 -36.90
C ALA A 716 -5.48 22.39 -36.93
N LEU A 717 -4.99 21.35 -37.60
CA LEU A 717 -5.60 20.01 -37.64
C LEU A 717 -4.82 19.01 -36.78
N ASN A 718 -3.73 19.43 -36.14
CA ASN A 718 -2.98 18.54 -35.25
C ASN A 718 -3.80 18.27 -33.98
N HIS A 719 -3.96 17.01 -33.62
CA HIS A 719 -4.88 16.59 -32.56
C HIS A 719 -4.46 17.13 -31.18
N ALA A 720 -3.16 17.10 -30.85
CA ALA A 720 -2.64 17.66 -29.61
C ALA A 720 -2.88 19.19 -29.52
N ASN A 721 -2.72 19.93 -30.62
CA ASN A 721 -3.04 21.37 -30.66
C ASN A 721 -4.54 21.63 -30.45
N LEU A 722 -5.42 20.85 -31.10
CA LEU A 722 -6.87 20.95 -30.91
C LEU A 722 -7.27 20.66 -29.46
N TYR A 723 -6.64 19.68 -28.81
CA TYR A 723 -6.87 19.41 -27.40
C TYR A 723 -6.35 20.53 -26.49
N SER A 724 -5.17 21.08 -26.79
CA SER A 724 -4.64 22.25 -26.08
C SER A 724 -5.57 23.45 -26.19
N ASP A 725 -6.13 23.71 -27.37
CA ASP A 725 -7.09 24.79 -27.60
C ASP A 725 -8.40 24.55 -26.82
N LEU A 726 -8.87 23.30 -26.77
CA LEU A 726 -10.00 22.91 -25.93
C LEU A 726 -9.74 23.21 -24.44
N LEU A 727 -8.58 22.81 -23.90
CA LEU A 727 -8.21 23.10 -22.51
C LEU A 727 -8.16 24.62 -22.25
N HIS A 728 -7.55 25.40 -23.15
CA HIS A 728 -7.48 26.86 -23.04
C HIS A 728 -8.88 27.50 -23.06
N SER A 729 -9.79 26.99 -23.90
CA SER A 729 -11.17 27.50 -24.01
C SER A 729 -11.96 27.41 -22.69
N VAL A 730 -11.59 26.45 -21.83
CA VAL A 730 -12.20 26.25 -20.50
C VAL A 730 -11.34 26.79 -19.35
N GLY A 731 -10.26 27.50 -19.66
CA GLY A 731 -9.39 28.15 -18.68
C GLY A 731 -8.34 27.24 -18.03
N VAL A 732 -8.03 26.10 -18.64
CA VAL A 732 -6.97 25.19 -18.18
C VAL A 732 -5.71 25.43 -18.99
N TYR A 733 -4.62 25.80 -18.31
CA TYR A 733 -3.30 26.05 -18.90
C TYR A 733 -2.29 25.14 -18.22
N LEU A 734 -1.78 24.16 -18.95
CA LEU A 734 -0.83 23.17 -18.45
C LEU A 734 0.60 23.53 -18.90
N PRO A 735 1.65 23.09 -18.18
CA PRO A 735 3.02 23.14 -18.69
C PRO A 735 3.16 22.35 -20.01
N PRO A 736 4.26 22.50 -20.76
CA PRO A 736 4.53 21.65 -21.92
C PRO A 736 4.45 20.17 -21.56
N VAL A 737 3.78 19.35 -22.39
CA VAL A 737 3.49 17.93 -22.12
C VAL A 737 4.75 17.08 -21.89
N ASP A 738 5.85 17.46 -22.54
CA ASP A 738 7.17 16.84 -22.41
C ASP A 738 7.97 17.37 -21.20
N SER A 739 7.43 18.31 -20.42
CA SER A 739 8.17 18.86 -19.27
C SER A 739 8.01 18.00 -18.01
N TYR A 740 9.06 17.95 -17.19
CA TYR A 740 8.99 17.32 -15.87
C TYR A 740 7.92 17.98 -14.98
N ALA A 741 7.68 19.28 -15.18
CA ALA A 741 6.65 20.03 -14.47
C ALA A 741 5.23 19.52 -14.79
N PHE A 742 4.97 19.09 -16.03
CA PHE A 742 3.69 18.48 -16.41
C PHE A 742 3.50 17.14 -15.71
N ALA A 743 4.48 16.23 -15.83
CA ALA A 743 4.41 14.90 -15.22
C ALA A 743 4.19 14.95 -13.69
N MET A 744 4.74 15.98 -13.02
CA MET A 744 4.67 16.15 -11.57
C MET A 744 3.57 17.10 -11.09
N LEU A 745 2.56 17.41 -11.92
CA LEU A 745 1.43 18.24 -11.49
C LEU A 745 0.66 17.57 -10.34
N PRO A 746 0.50 18.23 -9.18
CA PRO A 746 -0.11 17.63 -7.99
C PRO A 746 -1.63 17.48 -8.10
N GLU A 747 -2.29 18.26 -8.96
CA GLU A 747 -3.72 18.14 -9.23
C GLU A 747 -4.09 16.97 -10.15
N MET A 748 -3.12 16.36 -10.81
CA MET A 748 -3.36 15.19 -11.66
C MET A 748 -3.46 13.93 -10.80
N LEU A 749 -4.26 12.95 -11.22
CA LEU A 749 -4.25 11.60 -10.67
C LEU A 749 -3.05 10.83 -11.23
N ASP A 750 -2.49 9.88 -10.46
CA ASP A 750 -1.41 9.03 -10.96
C ASP A 750 -1.88 8.16 -12.13
N SER A 751 -3.10 7.64 -12.03
CA SER A 751 -3.74 6.84 -13.09
C SER A 751 -4.01 7.61 -14.39
N ALA A 752 -3.90 8.94 -14.39
CA ALA A 752 -3.99 9.74 -15.61
C ALA A 752 -2.82 9.48 -16.58
N TYR A 753 -1.69 8.98 -16.07
CA TYR A 753 -0.47 8.76 -16.84
C TYR A 753 -0.29 7.31 -17.28
N THR A 754 -1.04 6.35 -16.72
CA THR A 754 -0.82 4.90 -16.95
C THR A 754 -0.95 4.52 -18.43
N VAL A 755 -2.03 4.94 -19.10
CA VAL A 755 -2.25 4.63 -20.52
C VAL A 755 -1.20 5.33 -21.41
N ALA A 756 -0.91 6.60 -21.12
CA ALA A 756 0.10 7.38 -21.84
C ALA A 756 1.52 6.80 -21.67
N ALA A 757 1.86 6.29 -20.48
CA ALA A 757 3.13 5.60 -20.25
C ALA A 757 3.20 4.27 -21.02
N PHE A 758 2.11 3.51 -21.06
CA PHE A 758 2.02 2.26 -21.82
C PHE A 758 2.19 2.48 -23.32
N GLU A 759 1.48 3.44 -23.93
CA GLU A 759 1.62 3.72 -25.37
C GLU A 759 3.04 4.14 -25.74
N LEU A 760 3.69 4.95 -24.89
CA LEU A 760 5.06 5.38 -25.11
C LEU A 760 6.03 4.19 -24.99
N ALA A 761 5.79 3.29 -24.02
CA ALA A 761 6.63 2.13 -23.80
C ALA A 761 6.54 1.12 -24.95
N ILE A 762 5.33 0.77 -25.39
CA ILE A 762 5.12 -0.21 -26.46
C ILE A 762 5.60 0.32 -27.81
N SER A 763 5.38 1.61 -28.09
CA SER A 763 5.80 2.28 -29.34
C SER A 763 7.31 2.57 -29.42
N GLN A 764 8.05 2.42 -28.31
CA GLN A 764 9.51 2.41 -28.34
C GLN A 764 10.04 1.12 -29.03
N HIS A 765 9.21 0.08 -29.11
CA HIS A 765 9.55 -1.25 -29.59
C HIS A 765 8.56 -1.73 -30.68
N SER A 766 8.07 -0.82 -31.53
CA SER A 766 6.96 -1.06 -32.46
C SER A 766 7.16 -2.24 -33.42
N GLN A 767 8.41 -2.53 -33.80
CA GLN A 767 8.72 -3.65 -34.70
C GLN A 767 8.54 -5.01 -34.00
N GLU A 768 8.88 -5.09 -32.71
CA GLU A 768 8.73 -6.32 -31.94
C GLU A 768 7.27 -6.55 -31.51
N TYR A 769 6.60 -5.46 -31.12
CA TYR A 769 5.20 -5.46 -30.68
C TYR A 769 4.20 -5.08 -31.79
N LEU A 770 4.56 -5.26 -33.07
CA LEU A 770 3.67 -4.92 -34.18
C LEU A 770 2.31 -5.61 -34.09
N PRO A 771 2.20 -6.92 -33.74
CA PRO A 771 0.89 -7.56 -33.54
C PRO A 771 0.06 -6.88 -32.45
N GLU A 772 0.64 -6.61 -31.29
CA GLU A 772 -0.04 -5.95 -30.19
C GLU A 772 -0.46 -4.51 -30.55
N LEU A 773 0.39 -3.77 -31.27
CA LEU A 773 0.07 -2.43 -31.77
C LEU A 773 -1.08 -2.42 -32.78
N LEU A 774 -1.18 -3.44 -33.65
CA LEU A 774 -2.34 -3.60 -34.53
C LEU A 774 -3.64 -3.76 -33.73
N GLY A 775 -3.60 -4.54 -32.66
CA GLY A 775 -4.73 -4.73 -31.76
C GLY A 775 -5.11 -3.48 -30.98
N MET A 776 -4.11 -2.79 -30.42
CA MET A 776 -4.28 -1.51 -29.72
C MET A 776 -4.89 -0.46 -30.65
N THR A 777 -4.34 -0.33 -31.87
CA THR A 777 -4.88 0.59 -32.89
C THR A 777 -6.31 0.21 -33.25
N LEU A 778 -6.61 -1.08 -33.43
CA LEU A 778 -7.98 -1.52 -33.69
C LEU A 778 -8.95 -1.13 -32.55
N ASN A 779 -8.54 -1.22 -31.27
CA ASN A 779 -9.42 -0.79 -30.17
C ASN A 779 -9.68 0.72 -30.21
N LEU A 780 -8.60 1.51 -30.28
CA LEU A 780 -8.65 2.98 -30.24
C LEU A 780 -9.54 3.54 -31.34
N GLU A 781 -9.37 3.03 -32.56
CA GLU A 781 -10.07 3.54 -33.75
C GLU A 781 -11.49 2.95 -33.90
N TRP A 782 -11.72 1.69 -33.52
CA TRP A 782 -13.01 1.04 -33.74
C TRP A 782 -14.07 1.42 -32.69
N GLU A 783 -13.66 1.70 -31.45
CA GLU A 783 -14.56 1.99 -30.34
C GLU A 783 -14.98 3.47 -30.23
N VAL A 784 -14.75 4.26 -31.27
CA VAL A 784 -14.95 5.72 -31.29
C VAL A 784 -16.36 6.18 -30.87
N LEU A 785 -17.39 5.33 -31.03
CA LEU A 785 -18.75 5.63 -30.57
C LEU A 785 -18.86 5.83 -29.05
N ALA A 786 -17.91 5.31 -28.27
CA ALA A 786 -17.77 5.56 -26.84
C ALA A 786 -17.56 7.05 -26.49
N LEU A 787 -17.18 7.89 -27.47
CA LEU A 787 -17.00 9.32 -27.28
C LEU A 787 -18.32 10.12 -27.36
N LYS A 788 -19.38 9.57 -27.95
CA LYS A 788 -20.68 10.26 -28.08
C LYS A 788 -21.27 10.73 -26.75
N PRO A 789 -21.26 9.93 -25.66
CA PRO A 789 -21.66 10.41 -24.33
C PRO A 789 -20.86 11.64 -23.87
N THR A 790 -19.55 11.69 -24.14
CA THR A 790 -18.68 12.82 -23.79
C THR A 790 -19.04 14.07 -24.59
N VAL A 791 -19.31 13.94 -25.89
CA VAL A 791 -19.79 15.04 -26.74
C VAL A 791 -21.08 15.65 -26.18
N LYS A 792 -22.09 14.81 -25.91
CA LYS A 792 -23.37 15.24 -25.33
C LYS A 792 -23.19 15.95 -23.98
N LEU A 793 -22.29 15.44 -23.14
CA LEU A 793 -21.96 16.02 -21.84
C LEU A 793 -21.31 17.41 -21.98
N MET A 794 -20.39 17.57 -22.92
CA MET A 794 -19.74 18.86 -23.18
C MET A 794 -20.72 19.88 -23.74
N GLU A 795 -21.55 19.49 -24.71
CA GLU A 795 -22.61 20.33 -25.28
C GLU A 795 -23.59 20.81 -24.20
N TYR A 796 -24.02 19.91 -23.32
CA TYR A 796 -24.91 20.22 -22.20
C TYR A 796 -24.33 21.32 -21.28
N HIS A 797 -23.02 21.32 -21.07
CA HIS A 797 -22.32 22.31 -20.24
C HIS A 797 -21.74 23.51 -21.02
N GLY A 798 -22.07 23.63 -22.30
CA GLY A 798 -21.60 24.72 -23.16
C GLY A 798 -20.08 24.72 -23.36
N ILE A 799 -19.48 23.54 -23.46
CA ILE A 799 -18.07 23.33 -23.81
C ILE A 799 -18.02 22.82 -25.24
N ASP A 800 -17.13 23.37 -26.06
CA ASP A 800 -16.97 22.97 -27.47
C ASP A 800 -16.47 21.53 -27.58
N PRO A 801 -17.25 20.58 -28.15
CA PRO A 801 -16.86 19.18 -28.25
C PRO A 801 -16.01 18.86 -29.49
N GLN A 802 -15.61 19.86 -30.31
CA GLN A 802 -15.04 19.66 -31.64
C GLN A 802 -13.92 18.60 -31.72
N PHE A 803 -13.03 18.54 -30.72
CA PHE A 803 -11.98 17.51 -30.64
C PHE A 803 -12.56 16.08 -30.69
N TYR A 804 -13.56 15.78 -29.87
CA TYR A 804 -14.20 14.45 -29.83
C TYR A 804 -15.17 14.22 -30.98
N THR A 805 -15.86 15.27 -31.44
CA THR A 805 -16.76 15.19 -32.61
C THR A 805 -16.00 14.82 -33.88
N MET A 806 -14.79 15.35 -34.03
CA MET A 806 -13.94 15.08 -35.18
C MET A 806 -13.45 13.62 -35.20
N HIS A 807 -12.97 13.08 -34.08
CA HIS A 807 -12.62 11.64 -33.93
C HIS A 807 -13.77 10.72 -34.36
N ILE A 808 -15.00 10.95 -33.88
CA ILE A 808 -16.19 10.17 -34.30
C ILE A 808 -16.37 10.14 -35.82
N GLY A 809 -15.98 11.21 -36.52
CA GLY A 809 -16.00 11.27 -37.98
C GLY A 809 -14.82 10.57 -38.65
N ILE A 810 -13.60 10.87 -38.21
CA ILE A 810 -12.36 10.35 -38.82
C ILE A 810 -12.22 8.84 -38.61
N ASP A 811 -12.66 8.31 -37.46
CA ASP A 811 -12.37 6.93 -37.05
C ASP A 811 -13.49 5.96 -37.45
N ASN A 812 -14.43 6.40 -38.29
CA ASN A 812 -15.59 5.63 -38.67
C ASN A 812 -15.25 4.23 -39.24
N ALA A 813 -16.10 3.26 -38.92
CA ALA A 813 -15.92 1.85 -39.28
C ALA A 813 -16.04 1.54 -40.79
N ALA A 814 -16.43 2.49 -41.62
CA ALA A 814 -16.65 2.29 -43.06
C ALA A 814 -15.38 2.56 -43.88
N GLU A 815 -14.85 3.78 -43.79
CA GLU A 815 -13.69 4.24 -44.59
C GLU A 815 -12.66 5.00 -43.73
N GLY A 816 -12.96 5.19 -42.44
CA GLY A 816 -12.14 5.92 -41.48
C GLY A 816 -10.96 5.14 -40.94
N HIS A 817 -10.34 5.66 -39.88
CA HIS A 817 -9.23 4.98 -39.21
C HIS A 817 -9.62 3.59 -38.67
N GLY A 818 -10.86 3.41 -38.17
CA GLY A 818 -11.36 2.10 -37.78
C GLY A 818 -11.33 1.07 -38.93
N ALA A 819 -11.73 1.47 -40.13
CA ALA A 819 -11.64 0.61 -41.31
C ALA A 819 -10.19 0.29 -41.69
N LYS A 820 -9.30 1.30 -41.68
CA LYS A 820 -7.86 1.11 -41.94
C LYS A 820 -7.22 0.15 -40.92
N ALA A 821 -7.56 0.27 -39.64
CA ALA A 821 -7.03 -0.59 -38.58
C ALA A 821 -7.49 -2.05 -38.73
N ARG A 822 -8.78 -2.28 -39.05
CA ARG A 822 -9.31 -3.60 -39.38
C ARG A 822 -8.58 -4.19 -40.58
N ASP A 823 -8.42 -3.42 -41.65
CA ASP A 823 -7.81 -3.89 -42.89
C ASP A 823 -6.32 -4.21 -42.70
N ALA A 824 -5.61 -3.43 -41.89
CA ALA A 824 -4.23 -3.72 -41.49
C ALA A 824 -4.12 -5.06 -40.74
N VAL A 825 -5.04 -5.36 -39.80
CA VAL A 825 -5.10 -6.65 -39.10
C VAL A 825 -5.36 -7.80 -40.06
N VAL A 826 -6.36 -7.67 -40.93
CA VAL A 826 -6.74 -8.71 -41.89
C VAL A 826 -5.57 -9.01 -42.84
N GLN A 827 -4.95 -7.97 -43.40
CA GLN A 827 -3.84 -8.11 -44.33
C GLN A 827 -2.60 -8.69 -43.65
N TYR A 828 -2.27 -8.24 -42.43
CA TYR A 828 -1.17 -8.81 -41.66
C TYR A 828 -1.35 -10.32 -41.44
N LEU A 829 -2.56 -10.76 -41.06
CA LEU A 829 -2.83 -12.18 -40.83
C LEU A 829 -2.86 -13.00 -42.13
N GLU A 830 -3.19 -12.40 -43.27
CA GLU A 830 -3.03 -13.03 -44.58
C GLU A 830 -1.56 -13.23 -44.96
N GLU A 831 -0.70 -12.25 -44.70
CA GLU A 831 0.76 -12.38 -44.87
C GLU A 831 1.30 -13.53 -44.00
N ILE A 832 0.92 -13.57 -42.71
CA ILE A 832 1.31 -14.65 -41.79
C ILE A 832 0.77 -16.02 -42.24
N TYR A 833 -0.44 -16.09 -42.78
CA TYR A 833 -1.00 -17.32 -43.32
C TYR A 833 -0.14 -17.86 -44.48
N ASN A 834 0.26 -16.98 -45.40
CA ASN A 834 1.06 -17.35 -46.56
C ASN A 834 2.47 -17.87 -46.17
N GLU A 835 3.01 -17.42 -45.04
CA GLU A 835 4.35 -17.81 -44.57
C GLU A 835 4.35 -19.03 -43.62
N GLY A 836 3.38 -19.10 -42.70
CA GLY A 836 3.38 -20.05 -41.58
C GLY A 836 2.10 -20.87 -41.39
N GLY A 837 1.08 -20.66 -42.23
CA GLY A 837 -0.21 -21.34 -42.15
C GLY A 837 -1.05 -20.98 -40.91
N ASP A 838 -2.12 -21.73 -40.68
CA ASP A 838 -3.13 -21.40 -39.67
C ASP A 838 -2.59 -21.35 -38.22
N ALA A 839 -1.67 -22.25 -37.85
CA ALA A 839 -1.12 -22.24 -36.50
C ALA A 839 -0.36 -20.93 -36.18
N ALA A 840 0.37 -20.39 -37.16
CA ALA A 840 1.05 -19.11 -37.02
C ALA A 840 0.03 -17.96 -36.93
N VAL A 841 -1.02 -17.98 -37.75
CA VAL A 841 -2.12 -17.00 -37.70
C VAL A 841 -2.76 -16.95 -36.31
N GLN A 842 -3.07 -18.09 -35.71
CA GLN A 842 -3.70 -18.10 -34.38
C GLN A 842 -2.77 -17.60 -33.28
N HIS A 843 -1.47 -17.89 -33.37
CA HIS A 843 -0.49 -17.35 -32.43
C HIS A 843 -0.35 -15.83 -32.55
N HIS A 844 -0.26 -15.31 -33.77
CA HIS A 844 -0.21 -13.86 -34.00
C HIS A 844 -1.53 -13.17 -33.64
N TRP A 845 -2.67 -13.82 -33.88
CA TRP A 845 -3.97 -13.33 -33.47
C TRP A 845 -4.08 -13.20 -31.95
N GLN A 846 -3.57 -14.18 -31.17
CA GLN A 846 -3.54 -14.07 -29.72
C GLN A 846 -2.80 -12.80 -29.29
N ARG A 847 -1.67 -12.47 -29.94
CA ARG A 847 -0.92 -11.24 -29.68
C ARG A 847 -1.70 -9.98 -30.07
N ILE A 848 -2.34 -9.97 -31.25
CA ILE A 848 -3.20 -8.86 -31.69
C ILE A 848 -4.33 -8.64 -30.70
N TRP A 849 -5.09 -9.68 -30.36
CA TRP A 849 -6.19 -9.58 -29.42
C TRP A 849 -5.71 -9.19 -28.01
N ASN A 850 -4.53 -9.64 -27.60
CA ASN A 850 -3.92 -9.21 -26.34
C ASN A 850 -3.62 -7.71 -26.33
N GLY A 851 -3.14 -7.14 -27.43
CA GLY A 851 -2.96 -5.68 -27.58
C GLY A 851 -4.27 -4.91 -27.51
N TYR A 852 -5.34 -5.43 -28.13
CA TYR A 852 -6.69 -4.86 -28.05
C TYR A 852 -7.20 -4.81 -26.59
N VAL A 853 -7.11 -5.94 -25.88
CA VAL A 853 -7.55 -6.06 -24.49
C VAL A 853 -6.67 -5.25 -23.54
N ALA A 854 -5.35 -5.25 -23.76
CA ALA A 854 -4.43 -4.47 -22.96
C ALA A 854 -4.80 -2.98 -22.98
N PHE A 855 -5.02 -2.40 -24.15
CA PHE A 855 -5.42 -1.00 -24.23
C PHE A 855 -6.79 -0.74 -23.57
N ALA A 856 -7.78 -1.60 -23.83
CA ALA A 856 -9.12 -1.47 -23.23
C ALA A 856 -9.15 -1.52 -21.69
N ASN A 857 -8.21 -2.25 -21.06
CA ASN A 857 -8.20 -2.50 -19.62
C ASN A 857 -7.01 -1.86 -18.87
N THR A 858 -6.13 -1.12 -19.54
CA THR A 858 -4.96 -0.53 -18.89
C THR A 858 -5.36 0.65 -17.99
N GLY A 859 -4.89 0.64 -16.74
CA GLY A 859 -5.13 1.69 -15.75
C GLY A 859 -6.54 1.68 -15.13
N THR A 860 -6.81 2.68 -14.30
CA THR A 860 -8.09 2.86 -13.57
C THR A 860 -8.62 4.28 -13.64
N LEU A 861 -8.12 5.11 -14.55
CA LEU A 861 -8.46 6.54 -14.59
C LEU A 861 -9.97 6.79 -14.51
N GLY A 862 -10.78 6.02 -15.22
CA GLY A 862 -12.24 6.16 -15.15
C GLY A 862 -12.81 5.98 -13.74
N ASN A 863 -12.34 4.97 -13.00
CA ASN A 863 -12.76 4.68 -11.64
C ASN A 863 -12.21 5.70 -10.63
N ASP A 864 -10.94 6.07 -10.74
CA ASP A 864 -10.32 7.05 -9.84
C ASP A 864 -10.87 8.46 -10.06
N LEU A 865 -11.17 8.82 -11.31
CA LEU A 865 -11.84 10.06 -11.64
C LEU A 865 -13.27 10.06 -11.11
N ALA A 866 -14.03 8.97 -11.25
CA ALA A 866 -15.36 8.88 -10.66
C ALA A 866 -15.30 9.06 -9.13
N GLU A 867 -14.32 8.46 -8.46
CA GLU A 867 -14.11 8.64 -7.03
C GLU A 867 -13.76 10.10 -6.70
N LEU A 868 -12.82 10.71 -7.42
CA LEU A 868 -12.43 12.11 -7.24
C LEU A 868 -13.64 13.06 -7.41
N LEU A 869 -14.52 12.78 -8.37
CA LEU A 869 -15.66 13.64 -8.69
C LEU A 869 -16.85 13.45 -7.75
N PHE A 870 -17.16 12.21 -7.36
CA PHE A 870 -18.37 11.88 -6.60
C PHE A 870 -18.13 11.62 -5.12
N ASN A 871 -16.90 11.22 -4.74
CA ASN A 871 -16.48 10.97 -3.36
C ASN A 871 -15.12 11.66 -3.08
N PRO A 872 -15.01 12.99 -3.27
CA PRO A 872 -13.73 13.68 -3.14
C PRO A 872 -13.14 13.51 -1.73
N PRO A 873 -11.80 13.38 -1.59
CA PRO A 873 -11.15 13.32 -0.29
C PRO A 873 -11.52 14.53 0.58
N SER A 874 -11.62 14.31 1.90
CA SER A 874 -11.95 15.38 2.84
C SER A 874 -10.92 16.52 2.76
N PRO A 875 -11.30 17.77 3.12
CA PRO A 875 -10.35 18.87 3.19
C PRO A 875 -9.11 18.56 4.05
N GLU A 876 -9.31 17.80 5.14
CA GLU A 876 -8.24 17.35 6.04
C GLU A 876 -7.28 16.37 5.34
N ALA A 877 -7.79 15.34 4.67
CA ALA A 877 -6.97 14.38 3.94
C ALA A 877 -6.11 15.07 2.86
N ARG A 878 -6.69 16.04 2.16
CA ARG A 878 -5.97 16.85 1.15
C ARG A 878 -4.90 17.75 1.78
N LEU A 879 -5.13 18.26 3.00
CA LEU A 879 -4.11 19.02 3.73
C LEU A 879 -2.98 18.14 4.23
N ILE A 880 -3.27 16.92 4.68
CA ILE A 880 -2.25 15.95 5.07
C ILE A 880 -1.32 15.68 3.89
N ASP A 881 -1.87 15.38 2.71
CA ASP A 881 -1.07 15.22 1.48
C ASP A 881 -0.22 16.46 1.16
N LEU A 882 -0.80 17.66 1.28
CA LEU A 882 -0.07 18.92 1.08
C LEU A 882 1.09 19.08 2.08
N ILE A 883 0.88 18.75 3.35
CA ILE A 883 1.90 18.82 4.40
C ILE A 883 3.03 17.84 4.08
N VAL A 884 2.70 16.59 3.72
CA VAL A 884 3.67 15.57 3.33
C VAL A 884 4.52 16.04 2.15
N ARG A 885 3.91 16.60 1.10
CA ARG A 885 4.62 17.12 -0.07
C ARG A 885 5.60 18.25 0.25
N LYS A 886 5.25 19.12 1.22
CA LYS A 886 6.11 20.24 1.64
C LYS A 886 7.09 19.87 2.76
N ALA A 887 6.88 18.76 3.46
CA ALA A 887 7.68 18.32 4.60
C ALA A 887 9.20 18.27 4.35
N PRO A 888 9.72 17.82 3.17
CA PRO A 888 11.16 17.73 2.94
C PRO A 888 11.91 19.06 3.17
N TYR A 889 11.26 20.18 2.86
CA TYR A 889 11.80 21.52 3.10
C TYR A 889 11.26 22.13 4.39
N ALA A 890 9.96 21.99 4.65
CA ALA A 890 9.31 22.64 5.80
C ALA A 890 9.87 22.14 7.15
N SER A 891 10.20 20.84 7.26
CA SER A 891 10.80 20.23 8.45
C SER A 891 12.21 20.74 8.81
N ARG A 892 12.79 21.66 8.03
CA ARG A 892 14.13 22.22 8.25
C ARG A 892 14.12 23.71 8.58
N ASN A 893 12.97 24.38 8.49
CA ASN A 893 12.90 25.84 8.47
C ASN A 893 12.42 26.51 9.78
N HIS A 894 12.06 25.75 10.81
CA HIS A 894 11.47 26.33 12.04
C HIS A 894 12.44 26.46 13.22
N GLY A 895 13.73 26.10 13.04
CA GLY A 895 14.76 26.26 14.07
C GLY A 895 14.40 25.60 15.40
N ALA A 896 14.47 26.36 16.50
CA ALA A 896 14.13 25.89 17.86
C ALA A 896 12.67 26.17 18.27
N LYS A 897 11.80 26.57 17.33
CA LYS A 897 10.39 26.86 17.64
C LYS A 897 9.66 25.59 18.07
N LEU A 898 8.81 25.75 19.09
CA LEU A 898 7.96 24.68 19.62
C LEU A 898 6.49 24.97 19.30
N LEU A 899 5.71 23.90 19.17
CA LEU A 899 4.25 23.88 19.08
C LEU A 899 3.79 22.68 19.92
N GLY A 900 2.87 22.87 20.88
CA GLY A 900 2.48 21.82 21.82
C GLY A 900 3.62 21.30 22.73
N GLY A 901 4.73 22.02 22.86
CA GLY A 901 5.93 21.55 23.55
C GLY A 901 6.87 20.69 22.69
N THR A 902 6.44 20.28 21.50
CA THR A 902 7.24 19.54 20.51
C THR A 902 7.86 20.49 19.48
N ARG A 903 9.03 20.19 18.93
CA ARG A 903 9.66 21.07 17.92
C ARG A 903 8.80 21.07 16.66
N LEU A 904 8.57 22.25 16.08
CA LEU A 904 7.72 22.37 14.89
C LEU A 904 8.25 21.57 13.69
N ASN A 905 9.56 21.39 13.61
CA ASN A 905 10.19 20.53 12.60
C ASN A 905 9.85 19.03 12.77
N ASP A 906 9.58 18.57 13.99
CA ASP A 906 9.28 17.16 14.28
C ASP A 906 7.81 16.82 13.97
N TRP A 907 6.90 17.80 14.04
CA TRP A 907 5.48 17.65 13.71
C TRP A 907 5.21 17.22 12.25
N PHE A 908 6.15 17.45 11.32
CA PHE A 908 5.99 17.00 9.93
C PHE A 908 6.01 15.48 9.77
N LEU A 909 6.37 14.73 10.80
CA LEU A 909 6.30 13.27 10.87
C LEU A 909 4.91 12.76 11.21
N ASP A 910 4.10 13.61 11.84
CA ASP A 910 2.71 13.33 12.19
C ASP A 910 1.83 14.48 11.68
N PRO A 911 1.56 14.54 10.35
CA PRO A 911 0.72 15.59 9.78
C PRO A 911 -0.66 15.70 10.42
N SER A 912 -1.26 14.57 10.81
CA SER A 912 -2.55 14.54 11.50
C SER A 912 -2.44 15.16 12.89
N GLY A 913 -1.43 14.77 13.67
CA GLY A 913 -1.13 15.38 14.96
C GLY A 913 -0.79 16.86 14.85
N LEU A 914 -0.08 17.28 13.79
CA LEU A 914 0.17 18.70 13.50
C LEU A 914 -1.14 19.46 13.28
N LEU A 915 -2.07 18.93 12.48
CA LEU A 915 -3.38 19.56 12.26
C LEU A 915 -4.20 19.64 13.56
N GLN A 916 -4.12 18.62 14.41
CA GLN A 916 -4.77 18.63 15.72
C GLN A 916 -4.14 19.68 16.65
N GLU A 917 -2.82 19.72 16.75
CA GLU A 917 -2.10 20.67 17.60
C GLU A 917 -2.25 22.13 17.10
N LEU A 918 -2.37 22.36 15.79
CA LEU A 918 -2.72 23.68 15.26
C LEU A 918 -4.08 24.18 15.75
N GLN A 919 -5.03 23.26 16.01
CA GLN A 919 -6.31 23.60 16.63
C GLN A 919 -6.15 23.83 18.14
N ASP A 920 -5.47 22.92 18.84
CA ASP A 920 -5.32 22.96 20.31
C ASP A 920 -4.52 24.17 20.79
N SER A 921 -3.50 24.58 20.02
CA SER A 921 -2.73 25.81 20.24
C SER A 921 -3.48 27.11 19.91
N GLY A 922 -4.63 27.01 19.23
CA GLY A 922 -5.43 28.15 18.78
C GLY A 922 -4.89 28.90 17.55
N LEU A 923 -3.88 28.36 16.86
CA LEU A 923 -3.40 28.90 15.57
C LEU A 923 -4.46 28.77 14.48
N ILE A 924 -5.25 27.70 14.54
CA ILE A 924 -6.45 27.49 13.73
C ILE A 924 -7.65 27.55 14.66
N LYS A 925 -8.60 28.45 14.37
CA LYS A 925 -9.88 28.54 15.06
C LYS A 925 -10.92 27.77 14.25
N PRO A 926 -11.46 26.66 14.77
CA PRO A 926 -12.50 25.89 14.08
C PRO A 926 -13.63 26.78 13.56
N GLY A 927 -13.94 26.67 12.27
CA GLY A 927 -15.01 27.40 11.60
C GLY A 927 -14.67 28.81 11.11
N ASP A 928 -13.58 29.41 11.58
CA ASP A 928 -13.29 30.83 11.40
C ASP A 928 -11.88 31.08 10.84
N PRO A 929 -11.69 30.91 9.51
CA PRO A 929 -10.38 31.13 8.90
C PRO A 929 -9.92 32.59 8.98
N GLU A 930 -10.83 33.56 8.94
CA GLU A 930 -10.46 34.98 8.91
C GLU A 930 -9.86 35.45 10.25
N ASN A 931 -10.27 34.84 11.36
CA ASN A 931 -9.71 35.13 12.68
C ASN A 931 -8.67 34.10 13.16
N SER A 932 -8.27 33.15 12.31
CA SER A 932 -7.25 32.14 12.64
C SER A 932 -5.84 32.74 12.50
N PRO A 933 -5.03 32.85 13.58
CA PRO A 933 -3.69 33.46 13.52
C PRO A 933 -2.74 32.82 12.49
N PHE A 934 -2.95 31.55 12.13
CA PHE A 934 -2.19 30.87 11.08
C PHE A 934 -2.10 31.68 9.77
N PHE A 935 -3.20 32.32 9.33
CA PHE A 935 -3.19 33.04 8.05
C PHE A 935 -2.38 34.34 8.10
N GLU A 936 -2.19 34.96 9.27
CA GLU A 936 -1.28 36.08 9.45
C GLU A 936 0.18 35.67 9.19
N LEU A 937 0.54 34.43 9.53
CA LEU A 937 1.88 33.89 9.25
C LEU A 937 2.15 33.79 7.74
N THR A 938 1.10 33.59 6.94
CA THR A 938 1.17 33.44 5.48
C THR A 938 1.03 34.77 4.73
N ALA A 939 0.65 35.86 5.42
CA ALA A 939 0.51 37.19 4.85
C ALA A 939 1.87 37.78 4.42
N PHE A 940 1.84 38.89 3.66
CA PHE A 940 3.06 39.56 3.14
C PHE A 940 4.11 39.87 4.22
N THR A 941 3.67 40.20 5.42
CA THR A 941 4.53 40.52 6.57
C THR A 941 4.88 39.31 7.43
N GLY A 942 4.29 38.16 7.14
CA GLY A 942 4.43 36.93 7.91
C GLY A 942 5.64 36.09 7.46
N PRO A 943 6.21 35.26 8.36
CA PRO A 943 7.39 34.46 8.06
C PRO A 943 7.14 33.33 7.05
N MET A 944 5.88 33.03 6.72
CA MET A 944 5.48 32.00 5.76
C MET A 944 4.91 32.61 4.46
N TYR A 945 5.22 33.88 4.18
CA TYR A 945 4.82 34.51 2.91
C TYR A 945 5.32 33.70 1.71
N LYS A 946 4.40 33.40 0.77
CA LYS A 946 4.65 32.58 -0.44
C LYS A 946 5.12 31.14 -0.21
N VAL A 947 4.99 30.62 1.01
CA VAL A 947 5.17 29.17 1.27
C VAL A 947 4.06 28.34 0.63
N PHE A 948 2.84 28.89 0.62
CA PHE A 948 1.66 28.29 0.00
C PHE A 948 1.22 29.05 -1.25
N THR A 949 0.70 28.34 -2.24
CA THR A 949 -0.03 28.94 -3.36
C THR A 949 -1.42 29.41 -2.92
N ASP A 950 -2.09 30.22 -3.74
CA ASP A 950 -3.43 30.71 -3.41
C ASP A 950 -4.45 29.54 -3.28
N ALA A 951 -4.35 28.54 -4.16
CA ALA A 951 -5.17 27.34 -4.10
C ALA A 951 -4.91 26.48 -2.85
N GLU A 952 -3.65 26.40 -2.41
CA GLU A 952 -3.28 25.72 -1.17
C GLU A 952 -3.82 26.47 0.06
N LEU A 953 -3.77 27.81 0.08
CA LEU A 953 -4.38 28.61 1.15
C LEU A 953 -5.91 28.46 1.18
N ASP A 954 -6.55 28.35 0.02
CA ASP A 954 -7.99 28.09 -0.05
C ASP A 954 -8.36 26.72 0.50
N LEU A 955 -7.49 25.71 0.32
CA LEU A 955 -7.64 24.41 0.97
C LEU A 955 -7.54 24.53 2.50
N TRP A 956 -6.56 25.29 3.02
CA TRP A 956 -6.48 25.59 4.45
C TRP A 956 -7.77 26.23 4.98
N ARG A 957 -8.29 27.26 4.28
CA ARG A 957 -9.55 27.92 4.66
C ARG A 957 -10.75 26.96 4.61
N LEU A 958 -10.81 26.10 3.59
CA LEU A 958 -11.87 25.10 3.44
C LEU A 958 -11.86 24.11 4.62
N TRP A 959 -10.69 23.60 4.98
CA TRP A 959 -10.55 22.72 6.14
C TRP A 959 -10.95 23.44 7.43
N THR A 960 -10.44 24.66 7.68
CA THR A 960 -10.82 25.43 8.88
C THR A 960 -12.34 25.59 8.99
N ARG A 961 -13.04 25.93 7.90
CA ARG A 961 -14.51 26.01 7.90
C ARG A 961 -15.17 24.65 8.15
N SER A 962 -14.58 23.56 7.66
CA SER A 962 -15.14 22.22 7.82
C SER A 962 -15.13 21.71 9.27
N LEU A 963 -14.24 22.24 10.12
CA LEU A 963 -14.12 21.84 11.54
C LEU A 963 -15.37 22.14 12.38
N THR A 964 -16.22 23.07 11.96
CA THR A 964 -17.51 23.38 12.62
C THR A 964 -18.72 23.05 11.77
N ALA A 965 -18.53 22.44 10.60
CA ALA A 965 -19.65 21.98 9.80
C ALA A 965 -20.36 20.87 10.59
N PRO A 966 -21.70 20.91 10.73
CA PRO A 966 -22.42 19.79 11.31
C PRO A 966 -22.08 18.52 10.51
N PRO A 967 -22.02 17.34 11.16
CA PRO A 967 -21.80 16.09 10.45
C PRO A 967 -22.82 15.97 9.31
N PRO A 968 -22.48 15.28 8.20
CA PRO A 968 -23.43 15.05 7.13
C PRO A 968 -24.74 14.53 7.73
N PRO A 969 -25.90 15.01 7.26
CA PRO A 969 -27.17 14.62 7.86
C PRO A 969 -27.28 13.09 7.88
N PRO A 970 -27.79 12.50 8.96
CA PRO A 970 -27.91 11.04 9.06
C PRO A 970 -28.72 10.50 7.88
N ALA A 971 -28.38 9.28 7.44
CA ALA A 971 -29.15 8.58 6.42
C ALA A 971 -30.64 8.59 6.81
N LEU A 972 -31.50 9.01 5.88
CA LEU A 972 -32.93 9.11 6.11
C LEU A 972 -33.48 7.75 6.56
N THR A 973 -34.37 7.73 7.55
CA THR A 973 -35.06 6.48 7.90
C THR A 973 -35.93 6.02 6.72
N PRO A 974 -36.25 4.72 6.59
CA PRO A 974 -37.13 4.24 5.52
C PRO A 974 -38.48 4.98 5.46
N LEU A 975 -39.02 5.43 6.60
CA LEU A 975 -40.23 6.24 6.67
C LEU A 975 -39.99 7.67 6.15
N ASP A 976 -38.89 8.31 6.52
CA ASP A 976 -38.57 9.68 6.05
C ASP A 976 -38.32 9.70 4.54
N ALA A 977 -37.60 8.71 4.03
CA ALA A 977 -37.36 8.54 2.60
C ALA A 977 -38.68 8.29 1.83
N MET A 978 -39.55 7.41 2.34
CA MET A 978 -40.87 7.14 1.74
C MET A 978 -41.79 8.36 1.78
N THR A 979 -41.71 9.17 2.84
CA THR A 979 -42.46 10.42 2.97
C THR A 979 -42.04 11.42 1.89
N LYS A 980 -40.74 11.59 1.68
CA LYS A 980 -40.20 12.43 0.58
C LYS A 980 -40.61 11.92 -0.79
N LEU A 981 -40.60 10.60 -1.02
CA LEU A 981 -41.07 10.01 -2.28
C LEU A 981 -42.55 10.33 -2.53
N VAL A 982 -43.41 10.16 -1.52
CA VAL A 982 -44.84 10.49 -1.65
C VAL A 982 -45.04 11.96 -1.97
N GLU A 983 -44.32 12.87 -1.31
CA GLU A 983 -44.39 14.31 -1.57
C GLU A 983 -43.89 14.66 -2.99
N PHE A 984 -42.80 14.06 -3.43
CA PHE A 984 -42.27 14.21 -4.79
C PHE A 984 -43.28 13.76 -5.85
N LEU A 985 -43.98 12.65 -5.63
CA LEU A 985 -45.00 12.14 -6.55
C LEU A 985 -46.32 12.91 -6.49
N ARG A 986 -46.65 13.51 -5.35
CA ARG A 986 -47.95 14.18 -5.09
C ARG A 986 -48.28 15.25 -6.12
N ALA A 987 -47.29 16.07 -6.49
CA ALA A 987 -47.47 17.16 -7.47
C ALA A 987 -47.85 16.64 -8.88
N ARG A 988 -47.49 15.40 -9.21
CA ARG A 988 -47.76 14.76 -10.51
C ARG A 988 -48.99 13.85 -10.50
N GLN A 989 -49.37 13.28 -9.36
CA GLN A 989 -50.36 12.19 -9.30
C GLN A 989 -51.77 12.58 -8.81
N ALA A 990 -51.94 13.74 -8.17
CA ALA A 990 -53.24 14.18 -7.63
C ALA A 990 -54.33 14.49 -8.67
N GLY A 991 -54.02 14.41 -9.98
CA GLY A 991 -54.95 14.62 -11.09
C GLY A 991 -54.72 13.70 -12.29
N ASN A 992 -53.97 12.61 -12.13
CA ASN A 992 -53.66 11.68 -13.22
C ASN A 992 -54.90 10.84 -13.60
N PRO A 993 -55.37 10.86 -14.86
CA PRO A 993 -56.56 10.10 -15.29
C PRO A 993 -56.50 8.60 -14.99
N ALA A 994 -55.30 8.01 -14.96
CA ALA A 994 -55.10 6.61 -14.62
C ALA A 994 -55.41 6.28 -13.14
N HIS A 995 -55.28 7.26 -12.23
CA HIS A 995 -55.54 7.10 -10.80
C HIS A 995 -56.97 7.48 -10.38
N THR A 996 -57.78 7.98 -11.30
CA THR A 996 -59.19 8.33 -11.06
C THR A 996 -60.08 7.08 -11.02
N ASN A 997 -59.70 6.03 -11.77
CA ASN A 997 -60.48 4.78 -11.88
C ASN A 997 -59.99 3.65 -10.95
N ALA A 998 -58.71 3.69 -10.52
CA ALA A 998 -58.17 2.74 -9.56
C ALA A 998 -58.58 3.16 -8.14
N VAL A 999 -59.19 2.24 -7.38
CA VAL A 999 -59.65 2.50 -6.00
C VAL A 999 -58.86 1.66 -5.00
N ILE A 1000 -58.54 2.23 -3.86
CA ILE A 1000 -57.92 1.54 -2.73
C ILE A 1000 -58.69 1.85 -1.44
N THR A 1001 -58.65 0.92 -0.50
CA THR A 1001 -59.31 0.99 0.82
C THR A 1001 -58.29 1.35 1.90
N GLY A 1002 -58.63 2.27 2.79
CA GLY A 1002 -57.77 2.61 3.92
C GLY A 1002 -58.55 3.22 5.08
N PRO A 1003 -57.89 3.52 6.21
CA PRO A 1003 -58.52 4.25 7.32
C PRO A 1003 -59.02 5.62 6.84
N ASP A 1004 -60.24 6.01 7.22
CA ASP A 1004 -60.81 7.30 6.84
C ASP A 1004 -59.98 8.44 7.49
N PRO A 1005 -59.43 9.38 6.71
CA PRO A 1005 -58.65 10.50 7.25
C PRO A 1005 -59.41 11.36 8.28
N ALA A 1006 -60.75 11.38 8.25
CA ALA A 1006 -61.59 12.11 9.21
C ALA A 1006 -61.99 11.29 10.45
N ASP A 1007 -61.97 9.96 10.36
CA ASP A 1007 -62.22 9.03 11.47
C ASP A 1007 -61.46 7.71 11.22
N PRO A 1008 -60.21 7.58 11.70
CA PRO A 1008 -59.35 6.43 11.43
C PRO A 1008 -59.89 5.09 11.95
N THR A 1009 -60.98 5.09 12.75
CA THR A 1009 -61.66 3.87 13.20
C THR A 1009 -62.61 3.29 12.15
N ARG A 1010 -62.86 4.02 11.05
CA ARG A 1010 -63.68 3.61 9.92
C ARG A 1010 -62.82 3.40 8.69
N THR A 1011 -63.24 2.51 7.81
CA THR A 1011 -62.61 2.31 6.50
C THR A 1011 -63.34 3.09 5.43
N ARG A 1012 -62.57 3.65 4.50
CA ARG A 1012 -63.07 4.31 3.30
C ARG A 1012 -62.45 3.66 2.09
N THR A 1013 -63.23 3.44 1.04
CA THR A 1013 -62.75 3.03 -0.28
C THR A 1013 -62.92 4.21 -1.23
N GLY A 1014 -61.87 4.56 -1.95
CA GLY A 1014 -61.91 5.70 -2.86
C GLY A 1014 -60.79 5.68 -3.91
N PRO A 1015 -60.88 6.55 -4.92
CA PRO A 1015 -59.87 6.63 -5.98
C PRO A 1015 -58.47 6.93 -5.44
N VAL A 1016 -57.44 6.32 -6.02
CA VAL A 1016 -56.03 6.57 -5.69
C VAL A 1016 -55.70 8.06 -5.83
N ALA A 1017 -56.24 8.74 -6.85
CA ALA A 1017 -56.09 10.18 -7.03
C ALA A 1017 -56.60 10.98 -5.82
N TRP A 1018 -57.71 10.55 -5.20
CA TRP A 1018 -58.23 11.17 -3.99
C TRP A 1018 -57.30 10.93 -2.80
N TRP A 1019 -56.74 9.73 -2.64
CA TRP A 1019 -55.79 9.44 -1.56
C TRP A 1019 -54.50 10.28 -1.64
N PHE A 1020 -54.03 10.63 -2.84
CA PHE A 1020 -52.91 11.56 -3.02
C PHE A 1020 -53.22 13.00 -2.56
N THR A 1021 -54.49 13.38 -2.41
CA THR A 1021 -54.89 14.68 -1.83
C THR A 1021 -54.91 14.68 -0.30
N GLN A 1022 -54.80 13.51 0.35
CA GLN A 1022 -54.86 13.36 1.80
C GLN A 1022 -53.46 13.43 2.44
N PRO A 1023 -53.34 13.62 3.77
CA PRO A 1023 -52.03 13.61 4.46
C PRO A 1023 -51.23 12.33 4.17
N THR A 1024 -49.89 12.43 4.07
CA THR A 1024 -49.01 11.31 3.66
C THR A 1024 -49.22 10.04 4.49
N GLY A 1025 -49.45 10.17 5.80
CA GLY A 1025 -49.77 9.03 6.67
C GLY A 1025 -51.03 8.27 6.28
N ALA A 1026 -52.08 8.97 5.83
CA ALA A 1026 -53.32 8.34 5.39
C ALA A 1026 -53.17 7.58 4.07
N LEU A 1027 -52.40 8.14 3.12
CA LEU A 1027 -52.09 7.45 1.86
C LEU A 1027 -51.21 6.22 2.09
N LEU A 1028 -50.15 6.32 2.92
CA LEU A 1028 -49.30 5.17 3.24
C LEU A 1028 -50.08 4.09 3.99
N ALA A 1029 -50.98 4.47 4.90
CA ALA A 1029 -51.86 3.54 5.60
C ALA A 1029 -52.85 2.84 4.64
N ALA A 1030 -53.36 3.56 3.62
CA ALA A 1030 -54.17 2.96 2.57
C ALA A 1030 -53.34 2.00 1.69
N ILE A 1031 -52.13 2.38 1.26
CA ILE A 1031 -51.24 1.50 0.48
C ILE A 1031 -50.90 0.23 1.28
N ALA A 1032 -50.65 0.36 2.59
CA ALA A 1032 -50.36 -0.74 3.50
C ALA A 1032 -51.60 -1.55 3.96
N HIS A 1033 -52.81 -1.16 3.58
CA HIS A 1033 -54.02 -1.81 4.07
C HIS A 1033 -54.15 -3.23 3.51
N PRO A 1034 -54.41 -4.26 4.35
CA PRO A 1034 -54.39 -5.66 3.93
C PRO A 1034 -55.42 -5.99 2.84
N ASP A 1035 -56.58 -5.31 2.84
CA ASP A 1035 -57.63 -5.53 1.83
C ASP A 1035 -57.21 -5.17 0.41
N ASN A 1036 -56.22 -4.30 0.23
CA ASN A 1036 -55.74 -3.91 -1.10
C ASN A 1036 -54.76 -4.92 -1.69
N ARG A 1037 -54.15 -5.77 -0.84
CA ARG A 1037 -53.14 -6.78 -1.24
C ARG A 1037 -51.98 -6.19 -2.07
N LEU A 1038 -51.68 -4.91 -1.87
CA LEU A 1038 -50.63 -4.21 -2.63
C LEU A 1038 -49.25 -4.48 -2.04
N VAL A 1039 -49.11 -4.43 -0.72
CA VAL A 1039 -47.84 -4.66 -0.04
C VAL A 1039 -47.98 -5.76 1.01
N GLN A 1040 -46.94 -6.59 1.13
CA GLN A 1040 -46.75 -7.53 2.22
C GLN A 1040 -45.62 -6.99 3.12
N PRO A 1041 -45.95 -6.43 4.30
CA PRO A 1041 -44.94 -5.85 5.19
C PRO A 1041 -43.80 -6.84 5.50
N GLY A 1042 -42.56 -6.40 5.33
CA GLY A 1042 -41.35 -7.20 5.53
C GLY A 1042 -40.96 -8.10 4.35
N ARG A 1043 -41.74 -8.14 3.25
CA ARG A 1043 -41.49 -8.98 2.07
C ARG A 1043 -41.72 -8.20 0.76
N PRO A 1044 -40.81 -7.29 0.39
CA PRO A 1044 -40.92 -6.52 -0.85
C PRO A 1044 -41.01 -7.42 -2.10
N GLU A 1045 -40.31 -8.55 -2.12
CA GLU A 1045 -40.30 -9.54 -3.21
C GLU A 1045 -41.64 -10.26 -3.41
N ALA A 1046 -42.50 -10.27 -2.40
CA ALA A 1046 -43.83 -10.87 -2.45
C ALA A 1046 -44.96 -9.82 -2.50
N SER A 1047 -44.60 -8.54 -2.68
CA SER A 1047 -45.53 -7.41 -2.70
C SER A 1047 -45.90 -7.05 -4.15
N PRO A 1048 -47.17 -7.21 -4.59
CA PRO A 1048 -47.61 -6.83 -5.94
C PRO A 1048 -47.31 -5.37 -6.31
N PHE A 1049 -47.22 -4.48 -5.32
CA PHE A 1049 -46.79 -3.11 -5.54
C PHE A 1049 -45.40 -3.04 -6.17
N VAL A 1050 -44.47 -3.90 -5.73
CA VAL A 1050 -43.08 -3.98 -6.22
C VAL A 1050 -42.98 -4.84 -7.48
N THR A 1051 -43.59 -6.03 -7.46
CA THR A 1051 -43.41 -7.03 -8.52
C THR A 1051 -44.22 -6.73 -9.77
N ASP A 1052 -45.35 -6.02 -9.63
CA ASP A 1052 -46.30 -5.84 -10.71
C ASP A 1052 -46.50 -4.35 -11.03
N LEU A 1053 -46.77 -3.51 -10.03
CA LEU A 1053 -47.11 -2.10 -10.27
C LEU A 1053 -45.89 -1.26 -10.62
N ILE A 1054 -44.82 -1.32 -9.82
CA ILE A 1054 -43.60 -0.58 -10.13
C ILE A 1054 -42.58 -1.43 -10.88
N ALA A 1055 -42.89 -2.62 -11.41
CA ALA A 1055 -41.92 -3.46 -12.13
C ALA A 1055 -41.14 -2.67 -13.22
N PRO A 1056 -39.82 -2.87 -13.38
CA PRO A 1056 -38.98 -2.06 -14.28
C PRO A 1056 -39.42 -2.09 -15.75
N THR A 1057 -40.19 -3.11 -16.13
CA THR A 1057 -40.71 -3.30 -17.50
C THR A 1057 -41.88 -2.40 -17.85
N ASN A 1058 -42.57 -1.77 -16.88
CA ASN A 1058 -43.79 -1.02 -17.12
C ASN A 1058 -43.62 0.50 -16.89
N ALA A 1059 -44.60 1.29 -17.37
CA ALA A 1059 -44.53 2.74 -17.35
C ALA A 1059 -44.54 3.36 -15.94
N MET A 1060 -45.19 2.70 -14.98
CA MET A 1060 -45.21 3.15 -13.58
C MET A 1060 -43.88 2.83 -12.87
N GLY A 1061 -43.24 1.71 -13.21
CA GLY A 1061 -41.92 1.35 -12.72
C GLY A 1061 -40.83 2.34 -13.12
N ARG A 1062 -40.80 2.74 -14.39
CA ARG A 1062 -39.87 3.78 -14.86
C ARG A 1062 -40.02 5.11 -14.12
N ALA A 1063 -41.23 5.46 -13.68
CA ALA A 1063 -41.46 6.66 -12.88
C ALA A 1063 -40.92 6.56 -11.44
N PHE A 1064 -40.67 5.33 -10.95
CA PHE A 1064 -40.06 5.06 -9.66
C PHE A 1064 -38.54 4.86 -9.75
N ASP A 1065 -37.95 4.78 -10.95
CA ASP A 1065 -36.49 4.65 -11.15
C ASP A 1065 -35.75 6.01 -11.10
N VAL A 1066 -36.47 7.10 -10.83
CA VAL A 1066 -35.90 8.43 -10.65
C VAL A 1066 -35.44 8.63 -9.22
N VAL A 1067 -34.22 9.17 -9.02
CA VAL A 1067 -33.69 9.58 -7.71
C VAL A 1067 -34.58 10.66 -7.09
N VAL A 1068 -35.02 10.44 -5.85
CA VAL A 1068 -35.91 11.38 -5.16
C VAL A 1068 -35.10 12.57 -4.63
N PRO A 1069 -35.50 13.83 -4.92
CA PRO A 1069 -34.79 15.01 -4.44
C PRO A 1069 -34.57 15.02 -2.92
N GLY A 1070 -33.32 15.24 -2.52
CA GLY A 1070 -32.90 15.21 -1.11
C GLY A 1070 -32.74 13.80 -0.52
N THR A 1071 -32.57 12.80 -1.39
CA THR A 1071 -32.09 11.44 -1.10
C THR A 1071 -31.02 11.04 -2.16
N THR A 1072 -30.30 9.95 -1.93
CA THR A 1072 -29.42 9.31 -2.94
C THR A 1072 -30.05 8.07 -3.58
N HIS A 1073 -31.33 7.82 -3.34
CA HIS A 1073 -32.02 6.58 -3.70
C HIS A 1073 -33.19 6.87 -4.65
N THR A 1074 -33.44 5.94 -5.58
CA THR A 1074 -34.60 5.94 -6.46
C THR A 1074 -35.90 5.72 -5.69
N GLY A 1075 -37.02 6.15 -6.25
CA GLY A 1075 -38.34 5.88 -5.67
C GLY A 1075 -38.60 4.37 -5.45
N ARG A 1076 -38.06 3.52 -6.31
CA ARG A 1076 -38.12 2.05 -6.18
C ARG A 1076 -37.35 1.57 -4.97
N GLU A 1077 -36.09 1.96 -4.84
CA GLU A 1077 -35.25 1.57 -3.70
C GLU A 1077 -35.86 2.04 -2.38
N ILE A 1078 -36.39 3.25 -2.36
CA ILE A 1078 -37.11 3.80 -1.21
C ILE A 1078 -38.35 2.97 -0.87
N THR A 1079 -39.15 2.59 -1.87
CA THR A 1079 -40.36 1.77 -1.67
C THR A 1079 -40.02 0.37 -1.18
N VAL A 1080 -38.97 -0.26 -1.72
CA VAL A 1080 -38.47 -1.58 -1.31
C VAL A 1080 -37.95 -1.54 0.13
N ALA A 1081 -37.15 -0.53 0.48
CA ALA A 1081 -36.63 -0.34 1.83
C ALA A 1081 -37.76 -0.09 2.84
N TRP A 1082 -38.79 0.69 2.45
CA TRP A 1082 -39.96 0.95 3.29
C TRP A 1082 -40.78 -0.31 3.55
N ILE A 1083 -41.03 -1.14 2.53
CA ILE A 1083 -41.73 -2.43 2.70
C ILE A 1083 -40.89 -3.40 3.53
N GLY A 1084 -39.59 -3.50 3.26
CA GLY A 1084 -38.66 -4.34 4.02
C GLY A 1084 -38.58 -3.97 5.49
N ALA A 1085 -38.75 -2.69 5.83
CA ALA A 1085 -38.82 -2.18 7.20
C ALA A 1085 -40.18 -2.43 7.88
N GLY A 1086 -41.10 -3.16 7.24
CA GLY A 1086 -42.42 -3.47 7.80
C GLY A 1086 -43.49 -2.41 7.53
N CYS A 1087 -43.34 -1.61 6.47
CA CYS A 1087 -44.23 -0.52 6.10
C CYS A 1087 -44.53 0.46 7.26
N PRO A 1088 -43.49 1.03 7.92
CA PRO A 1088 -43.70 1.94 9.04
C PRO A 1088 -44.55 3.15 8.63
N LEU A 1089 -45.47 3.57 9.48
CA LEU A 1089 -46.36 4.71 9.25
C LEU A 1089 -45.97 5.89 10.15
N PRO A 1090 -46.16 7.15 9.70
CA PRO A 1090 -45.97 8.31 10.57
C PRO A 1090 -47.03 8.33 11.68
N ASP A 1091 -46.67 8.82 12.87
CA ASP A 1091 -47.58 8.90 14.02
C ASP A 1091 -48.79 9.78 13.67
N LEU A 1092 -49.99 9.18 13.64
CA LEU A 1092 -51.23 9.83 13.19
C LEU A 1092 -51.84 10.78 14.24
N LYS A 1093 -51.16 11.01 15.37
CA LYS A 1093 -51.62 12.00 16.35
C LYS A 1093 -51.59 13.40 15.70
N PRO A 1094 -52.70 14.15 15.73
CA PRO A 1094 -52.68 15.53 15.27
C PRO A 1094 -51.61 16.28 16.08
N PRO A 1095 -50.85 17.20 15.46
CA PRO A 1095 -49.93 18.03 16.21
C PRO A 1095 -50.71 18.70 17.34
N GLN A 1096 -50.27 18.50 18.59
CA GLN A 1096 -50.74 19.34 19.69
C GLN A 1096 -50.50 20.78 19.26
N ALA A 1097 -51.58 21.57 19.34
CA ALA A 1097 -51.67 22.95 18.90
C ALA A 1097 -50.32 23.68 18.95
N ARG A 1098 -49.79 24.04 17.77
CA ARG A 1098 -48.82 25.13 17.69
C ARG A 1098 -49.54 26.39 18.16
N VAL A 1099 -49.13 26.87 19.33
CA VAL A 1099 -49.37 28.25 19.75
C VAL A 1099 -48.83 29.15 18.62
N LEU A 1100 -49.75 29.85 17.95
CA LEU A 1100 -49.42 30.95 17.06
C LEU A 1100 -48.82 32.08 17.91
N LEU A 1101 -47.52 32.30 17.81
CA LEU A 1101 -46.92 33.59 18.12
C LEU A 1101 -47.16 34.55 16.94
N SER A 1102 -48.43 34.92 16.79
CA SER A 1102 -48.85 36.14 16.10
C SER A 1102 -50.24 36.51 16.60
N SER A 1103 -50.32 36.97 17.85
CA SER A 1103 -51.47 37.72 18.33
C SER A 1103 -51.44 39.12 17.71
N VAL A 1104 -52.31 39.34 16.72
CA VAL A 1104 -52.72 40.70 16.33
C VAL A 1104 -53.75 41.15 17.36
N VAL A 1105 -53.35 42.05 18.25
CA VAL A 1105 -54.25 42.80 19.14
C VAL A 1105 -54.92 43.89 18.30
N PRO A 1106 -56.26 44.06 18.35
CA PRO A 1106 -56.89 45.29 17.87
C PRO A 1106 -56.69 46.38 18.93
N LEU A 1107 -56.10 47.51 18.53
CA LEU A 1107 -56.15 48.76 19.28
C LEU A 1107 -57.33 49.59 18.76
N ASP A 1108 -58.33 49.77 19.61
CA ASP A 1108 -59.24 50.93 19.54
C ASP A 1108 -58.72 52.03 20.48
N GLY A 1109 -58.66 53.26 19.98
CA GLY A 1109 -58.80 54.46 20.81
C GLY A 1109 -57.57 55.35 21.07
N ALA A 1110 -57.33 56.27 20.14
CA ALA A 1110 -57.06 57.70 20.36
C ALA A 1110 -55.83 58.21 21.18
N THR A 1111 -54.96 58.86 20.41
CA THR A 1111 -54.37 60.22 20.57
C THR A 1111 -53.14 60.50 21.44
N ALA A 1112 -52.19 61.15 20.73
CA ALA A 1112 -51.30 62.25 21.13
C ALA A 1112 -49.91 61.93 21.70
N GLY A 1113 -48.90 62.09 20.83
CA GLY A 1113 -47.88 63.14 21.03
C GLY A 1113 -46.47 62.71 21.45
N ALA A 1114 -45.51 63.09 20.60
CA ALA A 1114 -44.12 63.49 20.87
C ALA A 1114 -42.97 62.44 20.82
N GLU A 1115 -42.13 62.68 19.79
CA GLU A 1115 -40.64 62.74 19.76
C GLU A 1115 -39.73 61.50 19.87
N GLY A 1116 -38.89 61.35 18.83
CA GLY A 1116 -37.52 60.76 18.82
C GLY A 1116 -37.43 59.24 18.99
N VAL A 1117 -36.64 58.44 18.26
CA VAL A 1117 -35.34 58.62 17.59
C VAL A 1117 -35.19 57.51 16.52
N SER A 1118 -34.37 57.79 15.51
CA SER A 1118 -34.08 57.04 14.26
C SER A 1118 -33.36 55.69 14.38
N LEU A 1119 -33.57 54.79 13.41
CA LEU A 1119 -32.59 54.18 12.46
C LEU A 1119 -33.13 52.85 11.86
N PRO A 1120 -32.59 52.30 10.75
CA PRO A 1120 -32.91 52.67 9.38
C PRO A 1120 -33.39 51.48 8.50
N THR A 1121 -33.88 51.84 7.34
CA THR A 1121 -34.41 51.01 6.25
C THR A 1121 -33.34 50.14 5.58
N ILE A 1122 -33.73 48.94 5.13
CA ILE A 1122 -33.07 48.24 4.01
C ILE A 1122 -34.14 47.93 2.95
N HIS A 1123 -34.03 48.60 1.80
CA HIS A 1123 -34.68 48.21 0.56
C HIS A 1123 -33.68 47.43 -0.28
N GLY A 1124 -34.06 46.21 -0.69
CA GLY A 1124 -33.34 45.46 -1.71
C GLY A 1124 -33.75 45.89 -3.11
N MET A 1125 -32.77 46.07 -3.99
CA MET A 1125 -32.77 45.74 -5.42
C MET A 1125 -31.46 46.25 -6.06
N GLY A 1126 -30.81 45.45 -6.90
CA GLY A 1126 -29.87 45.94 -7.91
C GLY A 1126 -28.56 45.16 -8.10
N ALA A 1127 -28.56 44.31 -9.13
CA ALA A 1127 -27.60 44.27 -10.26
C ALA A 1127 -26.06 44.18 -10.04
N VAL A 1128 -25.48 43.19 -10.73
CA VAL A 1128 -24.13 43.13 -11.39
C VAL A 1128 -22.88 43.24 -10.51
N HIS A 1129 -22.18 42.11 -10.31
CA HIS A 1129 -20.94 41.78 -11.03
C HIS A 1129 -20.61 40.29 -10.86
#